data_AF-A0A0X8FL27-F1
#
_entry.id   AF-A0A0X8FL27-F1
#
_cell.length_a   1.000
_cell.length_b   1.000
_cell.length_c   1.000
_cell.angle_alpha   90.00
_cell.angle_beta   90.00
_cell.angle_gamma   90.00
#
_symmetry.space_group_name_H-M   'P 1'
#
loop_
_entity.id
_entity.type
_entity.pdbx_description
1 polymer ?
#
loop_
_entity_poly.entity_id
_entity_poly.type
_entity_poly.pdbx_seq_one_letter_code
_entity_poly.pdbx_strand_id
1 'polypeptide(L)'
;MQKDWTGYGFRLDQVSPAGDIDGQIYQFTHLKSGGQVVWLKTDDDNRTFGIGFLTPPEDSTGVAHIVEHAVLSGSRKYPAKDPFMQMLKRSMSTFLNAMTFADMTIYPVASMNERDFHNLMDVYLDATLFPRIYEEERIFKQEGWHLELFDKGEAMTYNGVVYNEMRGAYSTPDRTVYQQVTQNFHPESTYAHESGGYPYDIPKLTYQDFLDFHRRHYRPENALTYLYGNIDIERALAQIDGDFFAEFTASGRGKSQIMMPNNQVGFKRDTVYYDGDQDMTAETDSYLSYVVNMGQSQAIEDQFINSLVSDVLINAESSPLRQALVDAGYGADISAISGDGCYQNFGLILEKADASQADRILKIIEDELAKQADQGVNKDLVHAIMNANELQIRRAGGANRGVSLFIQVMTKWRYGMDIEQSLNYGPIFKAVRAAIDNNLIEDIIRKKILPATSKQFLVHQPQSGIFSQLDQELANDLANQQTAMSDQEVADLIAANEDLRSYQMAGDSPENLATLPSLTLDEVDRQTKPIDQEINQAAYTSCFHAFDSNGIDYLDFYFPVDEISSDQIPYLQDWAYLLGSVATKNYSFQELDIELMKLTAGLDLTPRIYRPNQTDYCLQLDVSFASLANYTSQALALVQEIMLASDFSNRDRVKTILQRLKNDLEGSFENNGHRFAMRRLRSFTSQADYLDDQLHGLGYYDHLKSGLADFGAYYEKMLAHFADFQTKIWNKERVTIALTADRDRQSDLISLTHHFADGLSSHQAQPQVLNLSLSPGRKEAITSNSNVQYVSMGGLLPADSYDYAGYDLVLANILSKDYLYEQIRAQGGAYGAGLSLTRTGDLATYSYRDPNIDRTIAVYQNIGQELAGLALSQAEIDQYIIGSMTSFHGPLAAEGVNRLMMARYFNGTSKADVDRRLQEALDTQIDQLRDRAPLFNQALNDQASLVVFGNQEAINQAQVDFDQVRSLR
;
A
#
# COMPACT_ATOMS: atom_id res chain seq x y z
N MET A 1 19.57 9.91 29.55
CA MET A 1 19.97 8.90 30.56
C MET A 1 21.41 8.48 30.32
N GLN A 2 22.14 8.01 31.33
CA GLN A 2 23.52 7.49 31.18
C GLN A 2 23.50 5.95 31.18
N LYS A 3 24.49 5.32 30.53
CA LYS A 3 24.66 3.85 30.50
C LYS A 3 24.62 3.26 31.91
N ASP A 4 24.05 2.06 32.05
CA ASP A 4 23.80 1.38 33.33
C ASP A 4 22.73 2.02 34.23
N TRP A 5 21.94 2.97 33.70
CA TRP A 5 20.72 3.45 34.36
C TRP A 5 19.76 2.28 34.61
N THR A 6 19.14 2.27 35.79
CA THR A 6 18.08 1.34 36.15
C THR A 6 16.86 2.09 36.68
N GLY A 7 15.69 1.68 36.22
CA GLY A 7 14.41 2.29 36.59
C GLY A 7 13.27 1.53 35.93
N TYR A 8 12.11 1.49 36.60
CA TYR A 8 10.90 0.80 36.10
C TYR A 8 11.18 -0.64 35.63
N GLY A 9 11.93 -1.44 36.40
CA GLY A 9 12.27 -2.81 36.00
C GLY A 9 13.27 -2.96 34.85
N PHE A 10 13.71 -1.87 34.21
CA PHE A 10 14.65 -1.87 33.09
C PHE A 10 16.09 -1.54 33.51
N ARG A 11 17.05 -2.04 32.73
CA ARG A 11 18.42 -1.57 32.67
C ARG A 11 18.72 -1.04 31.27
N LEU A 12 19.36 0.12 31.17
CA LEU A 12 19.88 0.66 29.92
C LEU A 12 21.21 0.01 29.57
N ASP A 13 21.23 -0.79 28.50
CA ASP A 13 22.38 -1.57 28.07
C ASP A 13 23.32 -0.76 27.14
N GLN A 14 22.75 0.03 26.23
CA GLN A 14 23.51 0.77 25.22
C GLN A 14 22.86 2.10 24.86
N VAL A 15 23.70 3.09 24.57
CA VAL A 15 23.33 4.36 23.94
C VAL A 15 24.26 4.57 22.76
N SER A 16 23.70 4.84 21.58
CA SER A 16 24.45 5.10 20.36
C SER A 16 23.77 6.17 19.50
N PRO A 17 24.52 6.88 18.64
CA PRO A 17 23.92 7.77 17.65
C PRO A 17 23.15 6.95 16.61
N ALA A 18 22.03 7.49 16.11
CA ALA A 18 21.46 7.02 14.85
C ALA A 18 22.20 7.77 13.72
N GLY A 19 22.95 7.07 12.87
CA GLY A 19 23.89 7.73 11.96
C GLY A 19 23.20 8.53 10.84
N ASP A 20 22.20 7.93 10.19
CA ASP A 20 21.48 8.53 9.05
C ASP A 20 20.16 9.20 9.45
N ILE A 21 19.91 9.31 10.75
CA ILE A 21 18.70 9.85 11.35
C ILE A 21 19.16 10.83 12.42
N ASP A 22 18.68 12.08 12.40
CA ASP A 22 19.04 13.03 13.44
C ASP A 22 18.42 12.62 14.80
N GLY A 23 19.13 11.77 15.55
CA GLY A 23 18.58 11.09 16.70
C GLY A 23 19.56 10.20 17.48
N GLN A 24 19.04 9.57 18.53
CA GLN A 24 19.80 8.70 19.44
C GLN A 24 19.06 7.39 19.71
N ILE A 25 19.80 6.28 19.73
CA ILE A 25 19.29 4.94 20.02
C ILE A 25 19.58 4.60 21.48
N TYR A 26 18.55 4.18 22.21
CA TYR A 26 18.63 3.65 23.57
C TYR A 26 18.13 2.22 23.58
N GLN A 27 18.91 1.29 24.13
CA GLN A 27 18.53 -0.12 24.22
C GLN A 27 18.40 -0.54 25.68
N PHE A 28 17.23 -1.03 26.06
CA PHE A 28 16.90 -1.45 27.42
C PHE A 28 16.57 -2.95 27.46
N THR A 29 16.92 -3.59 28.58
CA THR A 29 16.47 -4.94 28.92
C THR A 29 15.67 -4.91 30.22
N HIS A 30 14.49 -5.51 30.21
CA HIS A 30 13.68 -5.72 31.40
C HIS A 30 14.22 -6.87 32.24
N LEU A 31 14.51 -6.60 33.51
CA LEU A 31 15.28 -7.49 34.38
C LEU A 31 14.53 -8.79 34.74
N LYS A 32 13.19 -8.76 34.83
CA LYS A 32 12.38 -9.91 35.24
C LYS A 32 11.94 -10.79 34.07
N SER A 33 11.44 -10.15 33.00
CA SER A 33 10.86 -10.85 31.85
C SER A 33 11.86 -11.12 30.72
N GLY A 34 13.02 -10.45 30.72
CA GLY A 34 13.99 -10.53 29.63
C GLY A 34 13.61 -9.76 28.37
N GLY A 35 12.50 -9.01 28.39
CA GLY A 35 12.04 -8.26 27.22
C GLY A 35 12.95 -7.09 26.85
N GLN A 36 13.08 -6.83 25.55
CA GLN A 36 13.94 -5.78 25.00
C GLN A 36 13.11 -4.59 24.54
N VAL A 37 13.55 -3.37 24.88
CA VAL A 37 12.95 -2.11 24.41
C VAL A 37 14.02 -1.30 23.69
N VAL A 38 13.73 -0.84 22.48
CA VAL A 38 14.55 0.10 21.73
C VAL A 38 13.80 1.41 21.63
N TRP A 39 14.45 2.51 22.02
CA TRP A 39 13.94 3.85 21.78
C TRP A 39 14.86 4.60 20.83
N LEU A 40 14.33 4.94 19.66
CA LEU A 40 14.94 5.87 18.72
C LEU A 40 14.39 7.28 19.00
N LYS A 41 15.16 8.04 19.78
CA LYS A 41 14.82 9.42 20.16
C LYS A 41 15.09 10.38 19.00
N THR A 42 14.05 11.09 18.58
CA THR A 42 14.09 12.22 17.62
C THR A 42 13.15 13.32 18.10
N ASP A 43 13.14 14.47 17.42
CA ASP A 43 12.19 15.56 17.68
C ASP A 43 10.85 15.39 16.92
N ASP A 44 10.64 14.24 16.27
CA ASP A 44 9.42 13.93 15.51
C ASP A 44 8.22 13.71 16.45
N ASP A 45 7.14 14.46 16.20
CA ASP A 45 5.90 14.35 16.97
C ASP A 45 5.05 13.14 16.57
N ASN A 46 5.31 12.50 15.43
CA ASN A 46 4.60 11.27 15.03
C ASN A 46 5.16 10.06 15.79
N ARG A 47 4.89 10.02 17.09
CA ARG A 47 5.39 9.01 18.03
C ARG A 47 4.91 7.65 17.59
N THR A 48 5.83 6.69 17.48
CA THR A 48 5.52 5.33 17.06
C THR A 48 5.85 4.34 18.16
N PHE A 49 4.91 3.44 18.44
CA PHE A 49 5.10 2.25 19.25
C PHE A 49 4.98 1.03 18.35
N GLY A 50 5.81 0.03 18.59
CA GLY A 50 5.63 -1.29 17.99
C GLY A 50 6.06 -2.38 18.94
N ILE A 51 5.38 -3.52 18.89
CA ILE A 51 5.88 -4.75 19.49
C ILE A 51 5.91 -5.84 18.42
N GLY A 52 7.04 -6.53 18.32
CA GLY A 52 7.25 -7.59 17.34
C GLY A 52 7.68 -8.88 18.02
N PHE A 53 7.18 -10.01 17.53
CA PHE A 53 7.42 -11.35 18.07
C PHE A 53 8.02 -12.25 17.00
N LEU A 54 8.92 -13.15 17.39
CA LEU A 54 9.37 -14.22 16.49
C LEU A 54 8.31 -15.33 16.47
N THR A 55 7.70 -15.56 15.31
CA THR A 55 6.55 -16.45 15.09
C THR A 55 6.82 -17.42 13.93
N PRO A 56 7.97 -18.14 13.90
CA PRO A 56 8.27 -19.05 12.80
C PRO A 56 7.22 -20.18 12.73
N PRO A 57 6.47 -20.32 11.61
CA PRO A 57 5.57 -21.45 11.41
C PRO A 57 6.32 -22.78 11.28
N GLU A 58 5.69 -23.85 11.77
CA GLU A 58 6.14 -25.25 11.62
C GLU A 58 5.25 -26.04 10.63
N ASP A 59 4.18 -25.40 10.12
CA ASP A 59 3.24 -25.92 9.11
C ASP A 59 2.57 -24.76 8.33
N SER A 60 1.72 -25.09 7.36
CA SER A 60 0.98 -24.09 6.56
C SER A 60 -0.45 -23.87 7.06
N THR A 61 -0.75 -24.12 8.34
CA THR A 61 -2.09 -23.88 8.90
C THR A 61 -2.44 -22.40 9.05
N GLY A 62 -1.44 -21.51 8.92
CA GLY A 62 -1.63 -20.07 9.08
C GLY A 62 -1.75 -19.61 10.53
N VAL A 63 -1.33 -20.43 11.51
CA VAL A 63 -1.48 -20.13 12.94
C VAL A 63 -0.89 -18.76 13.35
N ALA A 64 0.22 -18.33 12.74
CA ALA A 64 0.80 -17.02 13.00
C ALA A 64 -0.14 -15.87 12.60
N HIS A 65 -0.76 -15.99 11.43
CA HIS A 65 -1.70 -15.03 10.87
C HIS A 65 -3.03 -15.02 11.64
N ILE A 66 -3.55 -16.20 12.00
CA ILE A 66 -4.80 -16.32 12.78
C ILE A 66 -4.62 -15.74 14.18
N VAL A 67 -3.48 -15.97 14.84
CA VAL A 67 -3.19 -15.33 16.14
C VAL A 67 -3.09 -13.82 15.98
N GLU A 68 -2.51 -13.32 14.90
CA GLU A 68 -2.40 -11.88 14.67
C GLU A 68 -3.75 -11.16 14.63
N HIS A 69 -4.71 -11.73 13.91
CA HIS A 69 -6.09 -11.25 13.94
C HIS A 69 -6.73 -11.42 15.33
N ALA A 70 -6.65 -12.62 15.90
CA ALA A 70 -7.40 -13.00 17.09
C ALA A 70 -7.00 -12.23 18.36
N VAL A 71 -5.73 -11.84 18.49
CA VAL A 71 -5.29 -11.07 19.67
C VAL A 71 -5.88 -9.66 19.72
N LEU A 72 -6.31 -9.13 18.58
CA LEU A 72 -6.94 -7.82 18.46
C LEU A 72 -8.45 -7.84 18.75
N SER A 73 -9.05 -9.04 18.95
CA SER A 73 -10.48 -9.23 19.25
C SER A 73 -10.79 -9.25 20.76
N GLY A 74 -10.21 -8.31 21.51
CA GLY A 74 -10.44 -8.16 22.95
C GLY A 74 -9.31 -8.71 23.82
N SER A 75 -9.11 -8.05 24.95
CA SER A 75 -8.05 -8.36 25.91
C SER A 75 -8.53 -8.27 27.36
N ARG A 76 -7.66 -8.59 28.31
CA ARG A 76 -7.96 -8.58 29.75
C ARG A 76 -8.48 -7.22 30.25
N LYS A 77 -7.81 -6.13 29.90
CA LYS A 77 -8.18 -4.75 30.26
C LYS A 77 -9.29 -4.22 29.36
N TYR A 78 -9.34 -4.68 28.11
CA TYR A 78 -10.22 -4.16 27.07
C TYR A 78 -11.10 -5.28 26.49
N PRO A 79 -12.13 -5.72 27.23
CA PRO A 79 -12.91 -6.90 26.88
C PRO A 79 -13.93 -6.68 25.76
N ALA A 80 -13.97 -5.49 25.16
CA ALA A 80 -14.74 -5.23 23.96
C ALA A 80 -14.39 -6.27 22.87
N LYS A 81 -15.35 -6.60 22.00
CA LYS A 81 -15.20 -7.61 20.95
C LYS A 81 -14.22 -7.18 19.88
N ASP A 82 -14.15 -5.87 19.60
CA ASP A 82 -13.27 -5.30 18.58
C ASP A 82 -12.62 -3.97 19.04
N PRO A 83 -11.70 -4.00 20.03
CA PRO A 83 -10.96 -2.82 20.46
C PRO A 83 -10.24 -2.12 19.32
N PHE A 84 -9.71 -2.87 18.35
CA PHE A 84 -9.01 -2.33 17.19
C PHE A 84 -9.89 -1.36 16.40
N MET A 85 -11.09 -1.81 15.99
CA MET A 85 -12.02 -0.96 15.27
C MET A 85 -12.57 0.17 16.14
N GLN A 86 -12.77 -0.07 17.44
CA GLN A 86 -13.20 0.99 18.36
C GLN A 86 -12.15 2.08 18.52
N MET A 87 -10.86 1.74 18.56
CA MET A 87 -9.76 2.71 18.58
C MET A 87 -9.66 3.47 17.26
N LEU A 88 -9.90 2.84 16.11
CA LEU A 88 -10.01 3.55 14.82
C LEU A 88 -11.14 4.59 14.81
N LYS A 89 -12.22 4.39 15.58
CA LYS A 89 -13.32 5.35 15.70
C LYS A 89 -12.99 6.54 16.62
N ARG A 90 -12.15 6.35 17.65
CA ARG A 90 -12.01 7.29 18.79
C ARG A 90 -10.58 7.76 19.09
N SER A 91 -9.59 7.38 18.30
CA SER A 91 -8.19 7.79 18.44
C SER A 91 -7.77 8.77 17.35
N MET A 92 -6.69 9.50 17.60
CA MET A 92 -6.01 10.29 16.57
C MET A 92 -4.83 9.52 15.96
N SER A 93 -4.96 8.20 15.86
CA SER A 93 -3.90 7.34 15.32
C SER A 93 -3.55 7.75 13.90
N THR A 94 -2.28 7.98 13.63
CA THR A 94 -1.75 8.25 12.29
C THR A 94 -1.39 6.97 11.55
N PHE A 95 -1.13 5.91 12.32
CA PHE A 95 -0.97 4.55 11.84
C PHE A 95 -1.53 3.60 12.90
N LEU A 96 -2.27 2.58 12.47
CA LEU A 96 -2.82 1.55 13.33
C LEU A 96 -2.98 0.30 12.47
N ASN A 97 -2.13 -0.70 12.68
CA ASN A 97 -2.17 -1.94 11.90
C ASN A 97 -1.50 -3.10 12.65
N ALA A 98 -1.49 -4.27 12.04
CA ALA A 98 -0.68 -5.42 12.39
C ALA A 98 -0.26 -6.16 11.10
N MET A 99 0.85 -6.91 11.16
CA MET A 99 1.45 -7.54 9.98
C MET A 99 2.10 -8.87 10.34
N THR A 100 1.77 -9.91 9.59
CA THR A 100 2.41 -11.23 9.66
C THR A 100 3.40 -11.41 8.49
N PHE A 101 4.67 -11.65 8.83
CA PHE A 101 5.74 -11.99 7.90
C PHE A 101 6.01 -13.50 7.96
N ALA A 102 6.96 -13.99 7.15
CA ALA A 102 7.29 -15.41 7.08
C ALA A 102 7.76 -16.03 8.41
N ASP A 103 8.39 -15.24 9.30
CA ASP A 103 8.98 -15.71 10.56
C ASP A 103 8.80 -14.76 11.76
N MET A 104 8.04 -13.68 11.59
CA MET A 104 7.76 -12.69 12.64
C MET A 104 6.37 -12.06 12.47
N THR A 105 5.82 -11.56 13.56
CA THR A 105 4.55 -10.81 13.57
C THR A 105 4.78 -9.49 14.32
N ILE A 106 4.31 -8.37 13.77
CA ILE A 106 4.50 -7.03 14.35
C ILE A 106 3.19 -6.26 14.48
N TYR A 107 3.12 -5.41 15.50
CA TYR A 107 1.94 -4.62 15.84
C TYR A 107 2.33 -3.14 16.04
N PRO A 108 2.42 -2.34 14.96
CA PRO A 108 2.76 -0.92 15.06
C PRO A 108 1.53 -0.01 15.18
N VAL A 109 1.68 1.03 16.01
CA VAL A 109 0.78 2.19 16.09
C VAL A 109 1.59 3.48 16.10
N ALA A 110 1.00 4.55 15.59
CA ALA A 110 1.58 5.87 15.68
C ALA A 110 0.51 6.93 15.98
N SER A 111 0.91 8.00 16.66
CA SER A 111 0.04 9.15 16.91
C SER A 111 0.85 10.44 17.07
N MET A 112 0.29 11.53 16.57
CA MET A 112 0.82 12.89 16.77
C MET A 112 0.52 13.42 18.17
N ASN A 113 -0.49 12.85 18.86
CA ASN A 113 -0.88 13.23 20.21
C ASN A 113 -0.23 12.29 21.24
N GLU A 114 0.47 12.85 22.22
CA GLU A 114 1.22 12.05 23.20
C GLU A 114 0.31 11.20 24.10
N ARG A 115 -0.84 11.70 24.52
CA ARG A 115 -1.76 10.90 25.35
C ARG A 115 -2.36 9.75 24.54
N ASP A 116 -2.75 10.02 23.30
CA ASP A 116 -3.28 9.01 22.39
C ASP A 116 -2.24 7.93 22.07
N PHE A 117 -0.99 8.30 21.87
CA PHE A 117 0.13 7.38 21.75
C PHE A 117 0.20 6.40 22.93
N HIS A 118 0.11 6.90 24.17
CA HIS A 118 0.11 6.05 25.36
C HIS A 118 -1.14 5.17 25.48
N ASN A 119 -2.31 5.68 25.06
CA ASN A 119 -3.55 4.90 25.02
C ASN A 119 -3.43 3.72 24.04
N LEU A 120 -2.94 3.98 22.82
CA LEU A 120 -2.75 2.97 21.78
C LEU A 120 -1.71 1.94 22.20
N MET A 121 -0.59 2.37 22.78
CA MET A 121 0.43 1.47 23.34
C MET A 121 -0.16 0.56 24.42
N ASP A 122 -1.03 1.08 25.29
CA ASP A 122 -1.68 0.27 26.33
C ASP A 122 -2.57 -0.82 25.75
N VAL A 123 -3.43 -0.44 24.80
CA VAL A 123 -4.35 -1.36 24.13
C VAL A 123 -3.58 -2.45 23.39
N TYR A 124 -2.52 -2.10 22.66
CA TYR A 124 -1.73 -3.06 21.91
C TYR A 124 -0.88 -3.99 22.79
N LEU A 125 -0.31 -3.48 23.89
CA LEU A 125 0.41 -4.33 24.85
C LEU A 125 -0.53 -5.33 25.52
N ASP A 126 -1.73 -4.91 25.91
CA ASP A 126 -2.69 -5.82 26.54
C ASP A 126 -3.28 -6.82 25.54
N ALA A 127 -3.62 -6.38 24.33
CA ALA A 127 -4.08 -7.24 23.23
C ALA A 127 -3.06 -8.35 22.94
N THR A 128 -1.80 -8.00 22.72
CA THR A 128 -0.77 -8.97 22.34
C THR A 128 -0.30 -9.88 23.47
N LEU A 129 -0.31 -9.43 24.74
CA LEU A 129 0.22 -10.23 25.86
C LEU A 129 -0.88 -10.93 26.69
N PHE A 130 -2.08 -10.35 26.73
CA PHE A 130 -3.22 -10.85 27.52
C PHE A 130 -4.53 -10.86 26.71
N PRO A 131 -4.55 -11.51 25.53
CA PRO A 131 -5.74 -11.60 24.69
C PRO A 131 -6.87 -12.43 25.35
N ARG A 132 -8.11 -12.13 25.00
CA ARG A 132 -9.30 -12.89 25.45
C ARG A 132 -9.45 -14.26 24.77
N ILE A 133 -8.56 -14.60 23.85
CA ILE A 133 -8.57 -15.88 23.12
C ILE A 133 -8.60 -17.10 24.04
N TYR A 134 -8.13 -17.02 25.29
CA TYR A 134 -8.15 -18.12 26.27
C TYR A 134 -9.50 -18.34 26.95
N GLU A 135 -10.39 -17.35 26.90
CA GLU A 135 -11.69 -17.35 27.59
C GLU A 135 -12.84 -17.45 26.59
N GLU A 136 -12.58 -17.14 25.32
CA GLU A 136 -13.60 -17.01 24.27
C GLU A 136 -13.17 -17.72 22.98
N GLU A 137 -13.60 -18.98 22.83
CA GLU A 137 -13.31 -19.81 21.64
C GLU A 137 -13.94 -19.25 20.35
N ARG A 138 -15.02 -18.47 20.45
CA ARG A 138 -15.67 -17.87 19.27
C ARG A 138 -14.75 -16.92 18.51
N ILE A 139 -13.76 -16.33 19.17
CA ILE A 139 -12.72 -15.52 18.49
C ILE A 139 -11.94 -16.39 17.51
N PHE A 140 -11.50 -17.59 17.92
CA PHE A 140 -10.79 -18.51 17.02
C PHE A 140 -11.67 -18.95 15.84
N LYS A 141 -12.94 -19.26 16.10
CA LYS A 141 -13.88 -19.68 15.04
C LYS A 141 -14.14 -18.57 14.03
N GLN A 142 -14.25 -17.33 14.50
CA GLN A 142 -14.46 -16.16 13.65
C GLN A 142 -13.21 -15.83 12.84
N GLU A 143 -12.07 -15.61 13.50
CA GLU A 143 -10.86 -15.11 12.85
C GLU A 143 -10.11 -16.20 12.06
N GLY A 144 -10.11 -17.43 12.57
CA GLY A 144 -9.47 -18.58 11.93
C GLY A 144 -10.40 -19.30 10.96
N TRP A 145 -11.04 -20.36 11.46
CA TRP A 145 -11.97 -21.19 10.68
C TRP A 145 -12.97 -21.93 11.59
N HIS A 146 -14.13 -22.29 11.03
CA HIS A 146 -15.11 -23.19 11.62
C HIS A 146 -15.91 -23.92 10.54
N LEU A 147 -16.61 -24.99 10.93
CA LEU A 147 -17.62 -25.66 10.09
C LEU A 147 -18.91 -24.85 10.09
N GLU A 148 -19.47 -24.61 8.89
CA GLU A 148 -20.71 -23.87 8.71
C GLU A 148 -21.88 -24.77 8.26
N LEU A 149 -22.97 -24.78 9.04
CA LEU A 149 -24.26 -25.44 8.73
C LEU A 149 -25.39 -24.76 9.51
N PHE A 150 -26.48 -24.31 8.84
CA PHE A 150 -27.65 -23.71 9.50
C PHE A 150 -28.93 -24.53 9.33
N ASP A 151 -29.01 -25.38 8.31
CA ASP A 151 -30.08 -26.38 8.16
C ASP A 151 -29.52 -27.76 7.82
N LYS A 152 -30.22 -28.82 8.26
CA LYS A 152 -29.80 -30.21 8.01
C LYS A 152 -29.71 -30.56 6.52
N GLY A 153 -30.52 -29.90 5.68
CA GLY A 153 -30.55 -30.09 4.23
C GLY A 153 -29.51 -29.26 3.47
N GLU A 154 -28.79 -28.36 4.14
CA GLU A 154 -27.70 -27.58 3.54
C GLU A 154 -26.42 -28.41 3.47
N ALA A 155 -25.53 -28.04 2.53
CA ALA A 155 -24.20 -28.61 2.47
C ALA A 155 -23.32 -27.94 3.52
N MET A 156 -22.65 -28.75 4.34
CA MET A 156 -21.67 -28.25 5.30
C MET A 156 -20.45 -27.65 4.58
N THR A 157 -19.98 -26.48 5.01
CA THR A 157 -18.83 -25.76 4.43
C THR A 157 -17.82 -25.33 5.49
N TYR A 158 -16.68 -24.76 5.09
CA TYR A 158 -15.78 -24.03 6.00
C TYR A 158 -15.97 -22.53 5.84
N ASN A 159 -15.87 -21.79 6.95
CA ASN A 159 -15.93 -20.33 6.97
C ASN A 159 -14.98 -19.75 8.04
N GLY A 160 -14.55 -18.50 7.87
CA GLY A 160 -13.63 -17.80 8.78
C GLY A 160 -12.88 -16.66 8.08
N VAL A 161 -12.45 -15.64 8.82
CA VAL A 161 -11.81 -14.43 8.25
C VAL A 161 -10.54 -14.78 7.49
N VAL A 162 -9.55 -15.38 8.15
CA VAL A 162 -8.26 -15.73 7.51
C VAL A 162 -8.44 -16.83 6.47
N TYR A 163 -9.34 -17.80 6.71
CA TYR A 163 -9.67 -18.82 5.71
C TYR A 163 -10.14 -18.18 4.38
N ASN A 164 -11.10 -17.26 4.43
CA ASN A 164 -11.62 -16.59 3.25
C ASN A 164 -10.61 -15.63 2.62
N GLU A 165 -9.81 -14.93 3.43
CA GLU A 165 -8.73 -14.08 2.94
C GLU A 165 -7.72 -14.88 2.12
N MET A 166 -7.26 -16.02 2.64
CA MET A 166 -6.27 -16.85 1.95
C MET A 166 -6.86 -17.58 0.74
N ARG A 167 -8.15 -17.91 0.74
CA ARG A 167 -8.85 -18.36 -0.48
C ARG A 167 -8.79 -17.29 -1.57
N GLY A 168 -8.95 -16.02 -1.22
CA GLY A 168 -8.76 -14.89 -2.13
C GLY A 168 -7.30 -14.68 -2.55
N ALA A 169 -6.34 -14.78 -1.63
CA ALA A 169 -4.91 -14.60 -1.93
C ALA A 169 -4.37 -15.66 -2.91
N TYR A 170 -4.93 -16.86 -2.92
CA TYR A 170 -4.60 -17.95 -3.85
C TYR A 170 -5.41 -17.90 -5.16
N SER A 171 -6.25 -16.88 -5.38
CA SER A 171 -6.99 -16.73 -6.65
C SER A 171 -6.13 -16.22 -7.82
N THR A 172 -4.89 -15.81 -7.56
CA THR A 172 -3.92 -15.39 -8.58
C THR A 172 -2.70 -16.33 -8.57
N PRO A 173 -2.16 -16.71 -9.75
CA PRO A 173 -1.00 -17.62 -9.84
C PRO A 173 0.25 -17.18 -9.06
N ASP A 174 0.53 -15.88 -8.97
CA ASP A 174 1.78 -15.32 -8.44
C ASP A 174 2.13 -15.83 -7.04
N ARG A 175 1.15 -15.84 -6.13
CA ARG A 175 1.32 -16.35 -4.76
C ARG A 175 1.71 -17.83 -4.77
N THR A 176 1.03 -18.62 -5.60
CA THR A 176 1.31 -20.06 -5.76
C THR A 176 2.70 -20.28 -6.34
N VAL A 177 3.08 -19.53 -7.38
CA VAL A 177 4.40 -19.62 -8.02
C VAL A 177 5.52 -19.27 -7.03
N TYR A 178 5.39 -18.17 -6.29
CA TYR A 178 6.37 -17.78 -5.27
C TYR A 178 6.50 -18.85 -4.17
N GLN A 179 5.38 -19.36 -3.67
CA GLN A 179 5.36 -20.41 -2.65
C GLN A 179 5.99 -21.71 -3.16
N GLN A 180 5.75 -22.08 -4.42
CA GLN A 180 6.37 -23.24 -5.05
C GLN A 180 7.90 -23.10 -5.09
N VAL A 181 8.42 -21.91 -5.40
CA VAL A 181 9.87 -21.66 -5.38
C VAL A 181 10.45 -21.91 -3.98
N THR A 182 9.89 -21.29 -2.94
CA THR A 182 10.41 -21.40 -1.57
C THR A 182 10.27 -22.81 -1.02
N GLN A 183 9.13 -23.47 -1.20
CA GLN A 183 8.90 -24.87 -0.81
C GLN A 183 9.89 -25.83 -1.46
N ASN A 184 10.14 -25.66 -2.76
CA ASN A 184 10.99 -26.56 -3.51
C ASN A 184 12.48 -26.30 -3.27
N PHE A 185 12.86 -25.08 -2.87
CA PHE A 185 14.26 -24.69 -2.71
C PHE A 185 14.74 -24.78 -1.25
N HIS A 186 13.87 -24.51 -0.28
CA HIS A 186 14.19 -24.52 1.15
C HIS A 186 13.32 -25.50 1.94
N PRO A 187 13.20 -26.77 1.52
CA PRO A 187 12.37 -27.74 2.22
C PRO A 187 12.85 -27.90 3.67
N GLU A 188 11.93 -28.18 4.59
CA GLU A 188 12.18 -28.33 6.04
C GLU A 188 12.57 -27.03 6.77
N SER A 189 12.59 -25.89 6.08
CA SER A 189 12.81 -24.58 6.70
C SER A 189 11.49 -23.89 7.03
N THR A 190 11.53 -22.90 7.92
CA THR A 190 10.38 -22.03 8.21
C THR A 190 9.79 -21.44 6.93
N TYR A 191 10.63 -21.09 5.95
CA TYR A 191 10.23 -20.45 4.70
C TYR A 191 9.61 -21.39 3.66
N ALA A 192 9.58 -22.71 3.93
CA ALA A 192 8.80 -23.65 3.11
C ALA A 192 7.30 -23.62 3.47
N HIS A 193 6.94 -23.02 4.60
CA HIS A 193 5.55 -22.93 5.05
C HIS A 193 4.92 -21.62 4.60
N GLU A 194 3.61 -21.65 4.35
CA GLU A 194 2.83 -20.43 4.10
C GLU A 194 2.35 -19.89 5.44
N SER A 195 3.06 -18.89 5.98
CA SER A 195 2.74 -18.24 7.25
C SER A 195 1.32 -17.63 7.29
N GLY A 196 0.80 -17.21 6.12
CA GLY A 196 -0.57 -16.69 6.00
C GLY A 196 -1.64 -17.78 6.10
N GLY A 197 -1.27 -19.04 5.83
CA GLY A 197 -2.16 -20.20 5.75
C GLY A 197 -2.42 -20.66 4.31
N TYR A 198 -2.14 -21.94 4.03
CA TYR A 198 -2.61 -22.57 2.80
C TYR A 198 -4.08 -22.97 3.01
N PRO A 199 -5.04 -22.58 2.15
CA PRO A 199 -6.46 -22.74 2.44
C PRO A 199 -6.91 -24.16 2.80
N TYR A 200 -6.28 -25.20 2.24
CA TYR A 200 -6.61 -26.60 2.51
C TYR A 200 -5.87 -27.18 3.73
N ASP A 201 -4.93 -26.43 4.32
CA ASP A 201 -4.26 -26.75 5.58
C ASP A 201 -4.82 -25.98 6.76
N ILE A 202 -5.41 -24.79 6.56
CA ILE A 202 -6.03 -23.98 7.63
C ILE A 202 -7.00 -24.81 8.51
N PRO A 203 -7.92 -25.63 7.93
CA PRO A 203 -8.85 -26.45 8.73
C PRO A 203 -8.19 -27.55 9.56
N LYS A 204 -6.88 -27.74 9.47
CA LYS A 204 -6.13 -28.68 10.32
C LYS A 204 -5.73 -28.04 11.65
N LEU A 205 -5.77 -26.71 11.77
CA LEU A 205 -5.44 -26.00 13.00
C LEU A 205 -6.48 -26.29 14.08
N THR A 206 -6.04 -26.82 15.22
CA THR A 206 -6.90 -26.98 16.39
C THR A 206 -6.86 -25.73 17.27
N TYR A 207 -7.94 -25.46 18.01
CA TYR A 207 -7.96 -24.38 18.99
C TYR A 207 -6.84 -24.52 20.04
N GLN A 208 -6.48 -25.75 20.43
CA GLN A 208 -5.41 -25.97 21.39
C GLN A 208 -4.03 -25.59 20.82
N ASP A 209 -3.74 -25.97 19.57
CA ASP A 209 -2.49 -25.62 18.88
C ASP A 209 -2.38 -24.10 18.70
N PHE A 210 -3.49 -23.44 18.35
CA PHE A 210 -3.60 -21.99 18.30
C PHE A 210 -3.26 -21.32 19.65
N LEU A 211 -3.84 -21.80 20.75
CA LEU A 211 -3.54 -21.28 22.10
C LEU A 211 -2.09 -21.53 22.51
N ASP A 212 -1.54 -22.69 22.18
CA ASP A 212 -0.17 -23.07 22.52
C ASP A 212 0.86 -22.28 21.71
N PHE A 213 0.55 -21.97 20.45
CA PHE A 213 1.34 -21.06 19.64
C PHE A 213 1.45 -19.69 20.32
N HIS A 214 0.32 -19.10 20.75
CA HIS A 214 0.35 -17.84 21.48
C HIS A 214 1.20 -17.94 22.77
N ARG A 215 0.97 -18.96 23.61
CA ARG A 215 1.74 -19.15 24.87
C ARG A 215 3.25 -19.23 24.64
N ARG A 216 3.66 -19.85 23.52
CA ARG A 216 5.05 -20.06 23.16
C ARG A 216 5.71 -18.79 22.63
N HIS A 217 5.04 -18.08 21.72
CA HIS A 217 5.66 -17.00 20.96
C HIS A 217 5.40 -15.60 21.52
N TYR A 218 4.27 -15.37 22.19
CA TYR A 218 3.87 -14.05 22.68
C TYR A 218 4.36 -13.82 24.12
N ARG A 219 5.69 -13.70 24.26
CA ARG A 219 6.38 -13.48 25.54
C ARG A 219 7.40 -12.35 25.40
N PRO A 220 7.63 -11.52 26.44
CA PRO A 220 8.59 -10.41 26.35
C PRO A 220 10.01 -10.85 25.91
N GLU A 221 10.53 -11.96 26.43
CA GLU A 221 11.86 -12.50 26.04
C GLU A 221 11.97 -12.94 24.57
N ASN A 222 10.84 -13.13 23.89
CA ASN A 222 10.75 -13.44 22.46
C ASN A 222 10.33 -12.22 21.62
N ALA A 223 10.25 -11.04 22.24
CA ALA A 223 9.74 -9.83 21.63
C ALA A 223 10.78 -8.71 21.59
N LEU A 224 10.61 -7.80 20.63
CA LEU A 224 11.22 -6.48 20.62
C LEU A 224 10.12 -5.44 20.70
N THR A 225 10.16 -4.60 21.73
CA THR A 225 9.38 -3.38 21.79
C THR A 225 10.18 -2.23 21.22
N TYR A 226 9.56 -1.43 20.37
CA TYR A 226 10.16 -0.30 19.67
C TYR A 226 9.38 0.98 20.00
N LEU A 227 10.12 2.05 20.27
CA LEU A 227 9.62 3.39 20.55
C LEU A 227 10.36 4.37 19.63
N TYR A 228 9.65 5.30 19.02
CA TYR A 228 10.24 6.32 18.14
C TYR A 228 9.60 7.68 18.34
N GLY A 229 10.42 8.73 18.27
CA GLY A 229 9.96 10.12 18.31
C GLY A 229 10.16 10.80 19.67
N ASN A 230 9.51 11.95 19.79
CA ASN A 230 9.55 12.84 20.95
C ASN A 230 8.66 12.31 22.09
N ILE A 231 9.12 11.27 22.79
CA ILE A 231 8.35 10.52 23.81
C ILE A 231 8.80 10.87 25.23
N ASP A 232 7.86 11.01 26.18
CA ASP A 232 8.13 10.82 27.62
C ASP A 232 8.50 9.36 27.90
N ILE A 233 9.80 9.07 27.77
CA ILE A 233 10.32 7.71 27.89
C ILE A 233 10.13 7.11 29.29
N GLU A 234 10.15 7.91 30.35
CA GLU A 234 10.00 7.40 31.71
C GLU A 234 8.56 6.91 31.92
N ARG A 235 7.57 7.66 31.43
CA ARG A 235 6.17 7.22 31.41
C ARG A 235 5.99 5.95 30.57
N ALA A 236 6.61 5.88 29.39
CA ALA A 236 6.49 4.71 28.52
C ALA A 236 7.09 3.46 29.18
N LEU A 237 8.29 3.54 29.74
CA LEU A 237 8.92 2.43 30.45
C LEU A 237 8.13 2.01 31.70
N ALA A 238 7.59 2.97 32.46
CA ALA A 238 6.73 2.68 33.61
C ALA A 238 5.46 1.90 33.21
N GLN A 239 4.85 2.28 32.08
CA GLN A 239 3.67 1.61 31.54
C GLN A 239 4.01 0.20 31.08
N ILE A 240 5.10 0.02 30.31
CA ILE A 240 5.56 -1.31 29.84
C ILE A 240 5.92 -2.23 31.02
N ASP A 241 6.59 -1.71 32.05
CA ASP A 241 6.93 -2.46 33.27
C ASP A 241 5.67 -2.90 34.01
N GLY A 242 4.81 -1.95 34.39
CA GLY A 242 3.72 -2.13 35.35
C GLY A 242 2.80 -3.32 35.09
N ASP A 243 1.83 -3.16 34.18
CA ASP A 243 0.76 -4.15 33.94
C ASP A 243 1.17 -5.25 32.95
N PHE A 244 2.37 -5.14 32.34
CA PHE A 244 2.79 -6.00 31.24
C PHE A 244 4.05 -6.79 31.58
N PHE A 245 5.24 -6.22 31.40
CA PHE A 245 6.48 -6.98 31.50
C PHE A 245 6.74 -7.51 32.91
N ALA A 246 6.29 -6.81 33.97
CA ALA A 246 6.41 -7.28 35.34
C ALA A 246 5.57 -8.54 35.64
N GLU A 247 4.57 -8.90 34.82
CA GLU A 247 3.77 -10.12 35.00
C GLU A 247 4.48 -11.36 34.46
N PHE A 248 5.49 -11.19 33.62
CA PHE A 248 6.26 -12.29 33.07
C PHE A 248 7.52 -12.57 33.88
N THR A 249 7.92 -13.84 33.89
CA THR A 249 9.26 -14.28 34.30
C THR A 249 9.90 -14.97 33.10
N ALA A 250 11.15 -14.63 32.83
CA ALA A 250 11.91 -15.26 31.75
C ALA A 250 11.90 -16.79 31.91
N SER A 251 11.53 -17.52 30.86
CA SER A 251 11.47 -18.99 30.89
C SER A 251 12.85 -19.65 30.83
N GLY A 252 13.89 -18.86 30.49
CA GLY A 252 15.25 -19.35 30.25
C GLY A 252 15.43 -20.02 28.89
N ARG A 253 14.37 -20.13 28.07
CA ARG A 253 14.43 -20.67 26.70
C ARG A 253 15.01 -19.67 25.69
N GLY A 254 14.90 -18.37 26.00
CA GLY A 254 15.33 -17.29 25.10
C GLY A 254 14.38 -17.10 23.92
N LYS A 255 14.89 -16.46 22.86
CA LYS A 255 14.17 -16.21 21.60
C LYS A 255 13.85 -17.51 20.86
N SER A 256 12.72 -17.53 20.17
CA SER A 256 12.33 -18.62 19.27
C SER A 256 13.38 -18.81 18.19
N GLN A 257 13.65 -20.07 17.84
CA GLN A 257 14.59 -20.40 16.78
C GLN A 257 13.87 -20.39 15.44
N ILE A 258 14.42 -19.65 14.48
CA ILE A 258 13.98 -19.66 13.09
C ILE A 258 14.73 -20.79 12.39
N MET A 259 14.00 -21.71 11.76
CA MET A 259 14.62 -22.82 11.03
C MET A 259 15.11 -22.30 9.68
N MET A 260 16.39 -21.95 9.63
CA MET A 260 17.01 -21.43 8.41
C MET A 260 17.06 -22.51 7.32
N PRO A 261 16.98 -22.14 6.03
CA PRO A 261 17.13 -23.07 4.93
C PRO A 261 18.44 -23.85 4.97
N ASN A 262 18.36 -25.14 4.65
CA ASN A 262 19.54 -25.95 4.43
C ASN A 262 19.96 -25.87 2.94
N ASN A 263 21.25 -25.73 2.69
CA ASN A 263 21.79 -25.65 1.34
C ASN A 263 21.75 -27.04 0.68
N GLN A 264 20.61 -27.42 0.10
CA GLN A 264 20.51 -28.68 -0.65
C GLN A 264 21.46 -28.63 -1.86
N VAL A 265 22.48 -29.49 -1.87
CA VAL A 265 23.47 -29.55 -2.95
C VAL A 265 22.87 -30.24 -4.17
N GLY A 266 22.92 -29.57 -5.33
CA GLY A 266 22.47 -30.07 -6.61
C GLY A 266 21.82 -29.00 -7.48
N PHE A 267 21.59 -29.35 -8.75
CA PHE A 267 20.74 -28.58 -9.65
C PHE A 267 19.37 -29.26 -9.75
N LYS A 268 18.36 -28.66 -9.10
CA LYS A 268 16.96 -29.10 -9.19
C LYS A 268 16.33 -28.45 -10.41
N ARG A 269 15.85 -29.29 -11.33
CA ARG A 269 15.09 -28.87 -12.50
C ARG A 269 13.82 -29.68 -12.59
N ASP A 270 12.67 -29.01 -12.60
CA ASP A 270 11.38 -29.67 -12.57
C ASP A 270 10.29 -28.84 -13.24
N THR A 271 9.17 -29.50 -13.56
CA THR A 271 7.93 -28.85 -13.95
C THR A 271 6.94 -28.97 -12.81
N VAL A 272 6.46 -27.82 -12.32
CA VAL A 272 5.41 -27.71 -11.31
C VAL A 272 4.17 -27.10 -11.93
N TYR A 273 3.02 -27.26 -11.29
CA TYR A 273 1.74 -26.83 -11.85
C TYR A 273 1.04 -25.88 -10.89
N TYR A 274 0.43 -24.83 -11.44
CA TYR A 274 -0.46 -23.93 -10.71
C TYR A 274 -1.85 -23.99 -11.35
N ASP A 275 -2.88 -23.63 -10.59
CA ASP A 275 -4.25 -23.63 -11.12
C ASP A 275 -4.41 -22.49 -12.15
N GLY A 276 -4.72 -22.85 -13.39
CA GLY A 276 -4.91 -21.89 -14.48
C GLY A 276 -6.31 -21.98 -15.09
N ASP A 277 -6.79 -20.90 -15.66
CA ASP A 277 -8.05 -20.90 -16.42
C ASP A 277 -7.94 -21.83 -17.66
N GLN A 278 -9.09 -22.25 -18.20
CA GLN A 278 -9.13 -23.14 -19.38
C GLN A 278 -8.45 -22.55 -20.62
N ASP A 279 -8.36 -21.22 -20.70
CA ASP A 279 -7.75 -20.50 -21.80
C ASP A 279 -6.22 -20.32 -21.62
N MET A 280 -5.68 -20.64 -20.44
CA MET A 280 -4.25 -20.53 -20.17
C MET A 280 -3.50 -21.73 -20.72
N THR A 281 -2.36 -21.48 -21.36
CA THR A 281 -1.58 -22.53 -22.03
C THR A 281 -0.13 -22.55 -21.58
N ALA A 282 0.53 -23.69 -21.75
CA ALA A 282 1.95 -23.81 -21.43
C ALA A 282 2.83 -22.92 -22.33
N GLU A 283 2.34 -22.58 -23.53
CA GLU A 283 3.03 -21.77 -24.53
C GLU A 283 2.94 -20.26 -24.27
N THR A 284 1.94 -19.79 -23.53
CA THR A 284 1.69 -18.35 -23.32
C THR A 284 1.69 -17.90 -21.87
N ASP A 285 1.43 -18.81 -20.92
CA ASP A 285 1.12 -18.43 -19.54
C ASP A 285 2.00 -19.13 -18.50
N SER A 286 3.04 -19.86 -18.91
CA SER A 286 3.95 -20.48 -17.93
C SER A 286 4.79 -19.43 -17.21
N TYR A 287 5.22 -19.74 -15.99
CA TYR A 287 6.29 -19.00 -15.31
C TYR A 287 7.57 -19.81 -15.36
N LEU A 288 8.70 -19.12 -15.43
CA LEU A 288 10.02 -19.74 -15.29
C LEU A 288 10.75 -19.09 -14.12
N SER A 289 11.15 -19.89 -13.14
CA SER A 289 11.97 -19.40 -12.02
C SER A 289 13.39 -19.94 -12.13
N TYR A 290 14.36 -19.08 -11.83
CA TYR A 290 15.76 -19.43 -11.68
C TYR A 290 16.22 -18.93 -10.33
N VAL A 291 16.76 -19.81 -9.46
CA VAL A 291 17.25 -19.41 -8.14
C VAL A 291 18.56 -20.11 -7.82
N VAL A 292 19.50 -19.34 -7.27
CA VAL A 292 20.72 -19.85 -6.63
C VAL A 292 20.82 -19.34 -5.21
N ASN A 293 21.45 -20.17 -4.38
CA ASN A 293 21.75 -19.83 -3.00
C ASN A 293 23.13 -19.17 -2.92
N MET A 294 23.20 -17.99 -2.30
CA MET A 294 24.44 -17.23 -2.09
C MET A 294 24.96 -17.30 -0.64
N GLY A 295 24.31 -18.10 0.20
CA GLY A 295 24.64 -18.35 1.60
C GLY A 295 23.83 -17.50 2.57
N GLN A 296 24.32 -17.43 3.81
CA GLN A 296 23.71 -16.62 4.87
C GLN A 296 24.53 -15.34 5.08
N SER A 297 23.84 -14.20 5.08
CA SER A 297 24.42 -12.90 5.45
C SER A 297 24.97 -12.93 6.88
N GLN A 298 26.17 -12.39 7.05
CA GLN A 298 26.85 -12.25 8.34
C GLN A 298 26.79 -10.79 8.84
N ALA A 299 26.55 -9.85 7.94
CA ALA A 299 26.40 -8.44 8.22
C ALA A 299 25.29 -7.80 7.38
N ILE A 300 24.87 -6.61 7.80
CA ILE A 300 23.86 -5.80 7.09
C ILE A 300 24.35 -5.41 5.69
N GLU A 301 25.67 -5.21 5.54
CA GLU A 301 26.32 -4.98 4.25
C GLU A 301 26.06 -6.13 3.25
N ASP A 302 26.07 -7.40 3.68
CA ASP A 302 25.80 -8.53 2.79
C ASP A 302 24.38 -8.48 2.22
N GLN A 303 23.39 -8.12 3.06
CA GLN A 303 21.99 -8.02 2.64
C GLN A 303 21.78 -6.85 1.68
N PHE A 304 22.43 -5.72 1.95
CA PHE A 304 22.41 -4.58 1.05
C PHE A 304 23.03 -4.92 -0.31
N ILE A 305 24.19 -5.59 -0.31
CA ILE A 305 24.87 -6.03 -1.53
C ILE A 305 23.99 -7.03 -2.30
N ASN A 306 23.29 -7.93 -1.62
CA ASN A 306 22.36 -8.87 -2.29
C ASN A 306 21.23 -8.14 -3.03
N SER A 307 20.59 -7.17 -2.37
CA SER A 307 19.57 -6.32 -3.02
C SER A 307 20.17 -5.60 -4.23
N LEU A 308 21.34 -4.95 -4.05
CA LEU A 308 22.03 -4.24 -5.12
C LEU A 308 22.35 -5.15 -6.32
N VAL A 309 22.77 -6.40 -6.10
CA VAL A 309 23.03 -7.37 -7.17
C VAL A 309 21.76 -7.71 -7.94
N SER A 310 20.64 -7.95 -7.25
CA SER A 310 19.34 -8.19 -7.88
C SER A 310 18.86 -6.98 -8.67
N ASP A 311 19.03 -5.78 -8.13
CA ASP A 311 18.64 -4.55 -8.80
C ASP A 311 19.47 -4.29 -10.06
N VAL A 312 20.78 -4.47 -9.97
CA VAL A 312 21.71 -4.29 -11.10
C VAL A 312 21.45 -5.31 -12.20
N LEU A 313 21.30 -6.59 -11.85
CA LEU A 313 21.24 -7.66 -12.83
C LEU A 313 19.84 -7.89 -13.40
N ILE A 314 18.77 -7.54 -12.67
CA ILE A 314 17.38 -7.90 -13.00
C ILE A 314 16.42 -6.71 -12.96
N ASN A 315 16.35 -5.93 -11.87
CA ASN A 315 15.19 -5.06 -11.62
C ASN A 315 15.19 -3.70 -12.33
N ALA A 316 16.31 -3.18 -12.82
CA ALA A 316 16.34 -1.93 -13.60
C ALA A 316 15.99 -2.19 -15.08
N GLU A 317 15.39 -1.22 -15.78
CA GLU A 317 15.02 -1.40 -17.21
C GLU A 317 16.28 -1.67 -18.06
N SER A 318 17.40 -1.07 -17.66
CA SER A 318 18.73 -1.23 -18.24
C SER A 318 19.54 -2.44 -17.70
N SER A 319 18.94 -3.29 -16.86
CA SER A 319 19.59 -4.49 -16.31
C SER A 319 19.94 -5.54 -17.39
N PRO A 320 21.12 -6.15 -17.36
CA PRO A 320 21.61 -7.03 -18.43
C PRO A 320 20.80 -8.33 -18.60
N LEU A 321 20.33 -8.98 -17.53
CA LEU A 321 19.52 -10.20 -17.69
C LEU A 321 18.14 -9.90 -18.25
N ARG A 322 17.52 -8.81 -17.76
CA ARG A 322 16.25 -8.34 -18.31
C ARG A 322 16.40 -8.04 -19.80
N GLN A 323 17.43 -7.27 -20.17
CA GLN A 323 17.69 -6.92 -21.56
C GLN A 323 17.94 -8.16 -22.43
N ALA A 324 18.77 -9.10 -21.98
CA ALA A 324 19.06 -10.31 -22.75
C ALA A 324 17.80 -11.17 -23.00
N LEU A 325 16.89 -11.23 -22.03
CA LEU A 325 15.61 -11.94 -22.17
C LEU A 325 14.66 -11.19 -23.11
N VAL A 326 14.52 -9.88 -22.95
CA VAL A 326 13.68 -9.03 -23.81
C VAL A 326 14.17 -9.06 -25.27
N ASP A 327 15.47 -8.89 -25.51
CA ASP A 327 16.10 -8.94 -26.83
C ASP A 327 15.92 -10.31 -27.51
N ALA A 328 15.85 -11.39 -26.72
CA ALA A 328 15.59 -12.74 -27.20
C ALA A 328 14.10 -13.01 -27.49
N GLY A 329 13.20 -12.05 -27.19
CA GLY A 329 11.76 -12.14 -27.40
C GLY A 329 10.95 -12.58 -26.18
N TYR A 330 11.55 -12.60 -24.98
CA TYR A 330 10.92 -13.00 -23.73
C TYR A 330 10.76 -11.77 -22.82
N GLY A 331 9.66 -11.03 -22.96
CA GLY A 331 9.51 -9.70 -22.37
C GLY A 331 8.17 -9.43 -21.69
N ALA A 332 7.58 -10.42 -21.03
CA ALA A 332 6.20 -10.32 -20.57
C ALA A 332 6.02 -9.95 -19.09
N ASP A 333 6.96 -10.28 -18.21
CA ASP A 333 7.35 -9.53 -17.00
C ASP A 333 8.55 -10.25 -16.35
N ILE A 334 9.49 -9.53 -15.76
CA ILE A 334 10.71 -10.09 -15.15
C ILE A 334 10.96 -9.43 -13.81
N SER A 335 10.90 -10.21 -12.74
CA SER A 335 11.12 -9.76 -11.36
C SER A 335 12.20 -10.58 -10.67
N ALA A 336 12.99 -9.95 -9.79
CA ALA A 336 13.95 -10.67 -8.97
C ALA A 336 13.26 -11.42 -7.84
N ILE A 337 13.70 -12.64 -7.56
CA ILE A 337 13.37 -13.36 -6.33
C ILE A 337 14.45 -13.03 -5.31
N SER A 338 14.05 -12.39 -4.22
CA SER A 338 14.86 -12.26 -3.02
C SER A 338 14.23 -13.05 -1.88
N GLY A 339 15.07 -13.57 -0.99
CA GLY A 339 14.60 -14.21 0.24
C GLY A 339 14.24 -13.14 1.28
N ASP A 340 13.20 -13.39 2.07
CA ASP A 340 12.94 -12.60 3.27
C ASP A 340 13.97 -12.98 4.35
N GLY A 341 14.90 -12.07 4.64
CA GLY A 341 15.76 -12.17 5.82
C GLY A 341 17.27 -12.36 5.58
N CYS A 342 17.91 -13.12 6.47
CA CYS A 342 19.37 -13.28 6.48
C CYS A 342 19.87 -14.34 5.48
N TYR A 343 18.98 -15.17 4.94
CA TYR A 343 19.32 -16.12 3.89
C TYR A 343 19.28 -15.46 2.52
N GLN A 344 20.37 -15.55 1.74
CA GLN A 344 20.56 -14.79 0.52
C GLN A 344 20.33 -15.68 -0.71
N ASN A 345 19.27 -15.37 -1.46
CA ASN A 345 19.03 -15.93 -2.78
C ASN A 345 19.29 -14.87 -3.84
N PHE A 346 19.82 -15.31 -4.98
CA PHE A 346 19.77 -14.56 -6.22
C PHE A 346 18.93 -15.35 -7.22
N GLY A 347 17.96 -14.71 -7.84
CA GLY A 347 17.09 -15.38 -8.79
C GLY A 347 16.11 -14.44 -9.45
N LEU A 348 15.36 -14.97 -10.41
CA LEU A 348 14.29 -14.27 -11.11
C LEU A 348 13.09 -15.16 -11.37
N ILE A 349 11.93 -14.52 -11.54
CA ILE A 349 10.72 -15.09 -12.16
C ILE A 349 10.53 -14.37 -13.49
N LEU A 350 10.34 -15.14 -14.55
CA LEU A 350 9.85 -14.67 -15.85
C LEU A 350 8.40 -15.13 -16.00
N GLU A 351 7.51 -14.18 -16.23
CA GLU A 351 6.08 -14.42 -16.41
C GLU A 351 5.72 -14.58 -17.89
N LYS A 352 4.58 -15.25 -18.16
CA LYS A 352 4.01 -15.47 -19.51
C LYS A 352 5.04 -16.00 -20.51
N ALA A 353 5.78 -17.02 -20.08
CA ALA A 353 6.79 -17.71 -20.85
C ALA A 353 6.22 -18.93 -21.58
N ASP A 354 6.84 -19.26 -22.71
CA ASP A 354 6.63 -20.55 -23.40
C ASP A 354 7.47 -21.63 -22.71
N ALA A 355 6.80 -22.61 -22.10
CA ALA A 355 7.45 -23.74 -21.44
C ALA A 355 8.41 -24.52 -22.36
N SER A 356 8.15 -24.57 -23.67
CA SER A 356 9.03 -25.26 -24.63
C SER A 356 10.37 -24.54 -24.81
N GLN A 357 10.45 -23.26 -24.46
CA GLN A 357 11.65 -22.42 -24.57
C GLN A 357 12.52 -22.45 -23.30
N ALA A 358 12.14 -23.23 -22.29
CA ALA A 358 12.80 -23.30 -20.99
C ALA A 358 14.33 -23.53 -21.08
N ASP A 359 14.79 -24.44 -21.95
CA ASP A 359 16.23 -24.68 -22.17
C ASP A 359 16.96 -23.46 -22.72
N ARG A 360 16.33 -22.77 -23.68
CA ARG A 360 16.89 -21.59 -24.30
C ARG A 360 16.96 -20.43 -23.32
N ILE A 361 15.93 -20.24 -22.51
CA ILE A 361 15.85 -19.20 -21.48
C ILE A 361 16.89 -19.43 -20.39
N LEU A 362 17.00 -20.66 -19.86
CA LEU A 362 18.06 -21.00 -18.90
C LEU A 362 19.45 -20.71 -19.47
N LYS A 363 19.69 -21.08 -20.73
CA LYS A 363 20.95 -20.81 -21.41
C LYS A 363 21.22 -19.31 -21.55
N ILE A 364 20.22 -18.50 -21.89
CA ILE A 364 20.36 -17.03 -21.95
C ILE A 364 20.76 -16.47 -20.59
N ILE A 365 20.11 -16.90 -19.51
CA ILE A 365 20.42 -16.46 -18.15
C ILE A 365 21.87 -16.81 -17.78
N GLU A 366 22.30 -18.06 -17.99
CA GLU A 366 23.66 -18.49 -17.66
C GLU A 366 24.73 -17.84 -18.54
N ASP A 367 24.49 -17.74 -19.85
CA ASP A 367 25.42 -17.13 -20.80
C ASP A 367 25.58 -15.63 -20.51
N GLU A 368 24.49 -14.92 -20.19
CA GLU A 368 24.55 -13.50 -19.84
C GLU A 368 25.25 -13.29 -18.49
N LEU A 369 24.97 -14.11 -17.46
CA LEU A 369 25.72 -14.08 -16.20
C LEU A 369 27.22 -14.31 -16.42
N ALA A 370 27.60 -15.29 -17.23
CA ALA A 370 29.00 -15.56 -17.56
C ALA A 370 29.65 -14.38 -18.30
N LYS A 371 28.95 -13.79 -19.27
CA LYS A 371 29.38 -12.60 -19.99
C LYS A 371 29.59 -11.42 -19.05
N GLN A 372 28.67 -11.14 -18.14
CA GLN A 372 28.80 -10.04 -17.16
C GLN A 372 29.97 -10.29 -16.19
N ALA A 373 30.23 -11.55 -15.80
CA ALA A 373 31.39 -11.90 -14.99
C ALA A 373 32.73 -11.70 -15.72
N ASP A 374 32.78 -11.92 -17.03
CA ASP A 374 34.01 -11.84 -17.83
C ASP A 374 34.27 -10.43 -18.39
N GLN A 375 33.23 -9.74 -18.84
CA GLN A 375 33.31 -8.45 -19.55
C GLN A 375 33.05 -7.25 -18.64
N GLY A 376 32.44 -7.47 -17.47
CA GLY A 376 32.07 -6.42 -16.54
C GLY A 376 30.63 -5.93 -16.71
N VAL A 377 30.03 -5.48 -15.62
CA VAL A 377 28.72 -4.83 -15.62
C VAL A 377 28.85 -3.35 -15.95
N ASN A 378 27.78 -2.73 -16.46
CA ASN A 378 27.73 -1.29 -16.67
C ASN A 378 27.88 -0.55 -15.33
N LYS A 379 29.05 0.07 -15.10
CA LYS A 379 29.35 0.75 -13.83
C LYS A 379 28.47 1.97 -13.58
N ASP A 380 28.04 2.66 -14.63
CA ASP A 380 27.14 3.80 -14.48
C ASP A 380 25.77 3.35 -13.96
N LEU A 381 25.26 2.20 -14.43
CA LEU A 381 24.06 1.57 -13.89
C LEU A 381 24.24 1.21 -12.41
N VAL A 382 25.36 0.59 -12.03
CA VAL A 382 25.60 0.22 -10.62
C VAL A 382 25.64 1.46 -9.72
N HIS A 383 26.33 2.52 -10.14
CA HIS A 383 26.38 3.77 -9.38
C HIS A 383 25.02 4.48 -9.34
N ALA A 384 24.21 4.40 -10.39
CA ALA A 384 22.87 4.97 -10.43
C ALA A 384 21.92 4.25 -9.46
N ILE A 385 21.89 2.92 -9.46
CA ILE A 385 21.10 2.12 -8.50
C ILE A 385 21.58 2.37 -7.07
N MET A 386 22.90 2.48 -6.87
CA MET A 386 23.46 2.82 -5.57
C MET A 386 22.96 4.18 -5.05
N ASN A 387 22.91 5.19 -5.92
CA ASN A 387 22.35 6.50 -5.58
C ASN A 387 20.85 6.42 -5.26
N ALA A 388 20.08 5.68 -6.06
CA ALA A 388 18.65 5.48 -5.85
C ALA A 388 18.36 4.80 -4.50
N ASN A 389 19.12 3.76 -4.15
CA ASN A 389 18.99 3.05 -2.87
C ASN A 389 19.36 3.95 -1.68
N GLU A 390 20.43 4.75 -1.81
CA GLU A 390 20.79 5.73 -0.78
C GLU A 390 19.69 6.76 -0.55
N LEU A 391 19.09 7.25 -1.63
CA LEU A 391 18.01 8.22 -1.59
C LEU A 391 16.73 7.63 -0.99
N GLN A 392 16.38 6.40 -1.34
CA GLN A 392 15.26 5.67 -0.74
C GLN A 392 15.46 5.50 0.77
N ILE A 393 16.67 5.13 1.22
CA ILE A 393 16.99 4.98 2.64
C ILE A 393 16.94 6.33 3.37
N ARG A 394 17.43 7.42 2.76
CA ARG A 394 17.35 8.77 3.34
C ARG A 394 15.92 9.31 3.44
N ARG A 395 15.05 8.96 2.48
CA ARG A 395 13.61 9.29 2.47
C ARG A 395 12.77 8.36 3.35
N ALA A 396 13.34 7.25 3.83
CA ALA A 396 12.57 6.07 4.24
C ALA A 396 11.41 6.40 5.20
N GLY A 397 10.22 5.92 4.81
CA GLY A 397 8.99 5.89 5.60
C GLY A 397 8.12 7.14 5.57
N GLY A 398 8.56 8.23 4.91
CA GLY A 398 7.72 9.41 4.67
C GLY A 398 7.04 9.90 5.96
N ALA A 399 5.72 10.13 5.91
CA ALA A 399 4.96 10.59 7.08
C ALA A 399 4.88 9.54 8.22
N ASN A 400 5.11 8.25 7.92
CA ASN A 400 5.09 7.14 8.87
C ASN A 400 6.50 6.57 9.13
N ARG A 401 7.52 7.44 9.11
CA ARG A 401 8.93 7.10 9.27
C ARG A 401 9.22 6.15 10.43
N GLY A 402 8.61 6.39 11.60
CA GLY A 402 8.79 5.53 12.78
C GLY A 402 8.40 4.07 12.55
N VAL A 403 7.34 3.80 11.77
CA VAL A 403 6.89 2.43 11.47
C VAL A 403 7.83 1.74 10.49
N SER A 404 8.29 2.43 9.45
CA SER A 404 9.25 1.85 8.50
C SER A 404 10.58 1.51 9.17
N LEU A 405 11.06 2.38 10.06
CA LEU A 405 12.27 2.13 10.86
C LEU A 405 12.08 0.96 11.84
N PHE A 406 10.88 0.80 12.41
CA PHE A 406 10.57 -0.37 13.24
C PHE A 406 10.69 -1.67 12.44
N ILE A 407 10.07 -1.74 11.25
CA ILE A 407 10.17 -2.91 10.34
C ILE A 407 11.64 -3.19 10.02
N GLN A 408 12.41 -2.16 9.69
CA GLN A 408 13.83 -2.28 9.38
C GLN A 408 14.63 -2.85 10.56
N VAL A 409 14.42 -2.34 11.77
CA VAL A 409 15.06 -2.86 12.99
C VAL A 409 14.66 -4.30 13.24
N MET A 410 13.38 -4.63 13.15
CA MET A 410 12.85 -6.00 13.36
C MET A 410 13.48 -7.02 12.41
N THR A 411 13.57 -6.69 11.12
CA THR A 411 14.15 -7.56 10.09
C THR A 411 15.63 -7.88 10.34
N LYS A 412 16.37 -7.03 11.07
CA LYS A 412 17.76 -7.31 11.46
C LYS A 412 17.84 -7.99 12.82
N TRP A 413 17.08 -7.49 13.79
CA TRP A 413 17.07 -7.98 15.18
C TRP A 413 16.68 -9.46 15.28
N ARG A 414 15.74 -9.92 14.44
CA ARG A 414 15.28 -11.32 14.44
C ARG A 414 16.38 -12.34 14.13
N TYR A 415 17.45 -11.92 13.44
CA TYR A 415 18.62 -12.76 13.17
C TYR A 415 19.82 -12.44 14.07
N GLY A 416 19.63 -11.66 15.14
CA GLY A 416 20.68 -11.29 16.07
C GLY A 416 21.70 -10.31 15.51
N MET A 417 21.36 -9.57 14.44
CA MET A 417 22.20 -8.50 13.92
C MET A 417 22.13 -7.25 14.82
N ASP A 418 23.14 -6.40 14.72
CA ASP A 418 23.26 -5.19 15.52
C ASP A 418 22.24 -4.11 15.11
N ILE A 419 21.59 -3.50 16.11
CA ILE A 419 20.53 -2.50 15.92
C ILE A 419 21.11 -1.14 15.51
N GLU A 420 22.30 -0.78 15.99
CA GLU A 420 22.92 0.50 15.61
C GLU A 420 23.32 0.49 14.13
N GLN A 421 23.93 -0.61 13.67
CA GLN A 421 24.28 -0.79 12.26
C GLN A 421 23.04 -0.81 11.36
N SER A 422 21.88 -1.26 11.85
CA SER A 422 20.66 -1.28 11.05
C SER A 422 20.08 0.09 10.77
N LEU A 423 20.59 1.14 11.43
CA LEU A 423 20.16 2.53 11.28
C LEU A 423 21.31 3.46 10.83
N ASN A 424 22.43 2.88 10.39
CA ASN A 424 23.65 3.61 10.01
C ASN A 424 24.29 3.00 8.75
N TYR A 425 23.69 3.27 7.59
CA TYR A 425 24.12 2.87 6.26
C TYR A 425 25.21 3.76 5.66
N GLY A 426 25.45 4.98 6.15
CA GLY A 426 26.51 5.86 5.65
C GLY A 426 27.87 5.15 5.44
N PRO A 427 28.41 4.42 6.45
CA PRO A 427 29.62 3.61 6.30
C PRO A 427 29.50 2.47 5.28
N ILE A 428 28.34 1.81 5.22
CA ILE A 428 28.06 0.73 4.26
C ILE A 428 28.08 1.28 2.83
N PHE A 429 27.42 2.42 2.58
CA PHE A 429 27.42 3.04 1.25
C PHE A 429 28.83 3.38 0.80
N LYS A 430 29.66 3.94 1.69
CA LYS A 430 31.06 4.25 1.39
C LYS A 430 31.87 2.99 1.06
N ALA A 431 31.70 1.91 1.83
CA ALA A 431 32.40 0.65 1.61
C ALA A 431 31.99 0.02 0.26
N VAL A 432 30.69 -0.07 0.01
CA VAL A 432 30.15 -0.65 -1.22
C VAL A 432 30.53 0.17 -2.45
N ARG A 433 30.48 1.51 -2.40
CA ARG A 433 30.97 2.38 -3.49
C ARG A 433 32.44 2.10 -3.84
N ALA A 434 33.31 1.97 -2.83
CA ALA A 434 34.71 1.64 -3.06
C ALA A 434 34.88 0.22 -3.65
N ALA A 435 33.99 -0.71 -3.32
CA ALA A 435 34.01 -2.07 -3.85
C ALA A 435 33.48 -2.16 -5.29
N ILE A 436 32.49 -1.33 -5.68
CA ILE A 436 31.93 -1.30 -7.05
C ILE A 436 33.03 -1.08 -8.10
N ASP A 437 33.93 -0.12 -7.85
CA ASP A 437 35.06 0.21 -8.73
C ASP A 437 36.14 -0.89 -8.76
N ASN A 438 36.08 -1.84 -7.82
CA ASN A 438 36.95 -3.01 -7.71
C ASN A 438 36.22 -4.31 -8.07
N ASN A 439 35.29 -4.25 -9.03
CA ASN A 439 34.57 -5.40 -9.60
C ASN A 439 33.69 -6.19 -8.61
N LEU A 440 33.05 -5.52 -7.63
CA LEU A 440 32.19 -6.16 -6.63
C LEU A 440 31.13 -7.10 -7.25
N ILE A 441 30.35 -6.60 -8.21
CA ILE A 441 29.23 -7.35 -8.80
C ILE A 441 29.76 -8.54 -9.60
N GLU A 442 30.79 -8.32 -10.44
CA GLU A 442 31.44 -9.35 -11.24
C GLU A 442 32.03 -10.47 -10.36
N ASP A 443 32.65 -10.09 -9.23
CA ASP A 443 33.20 -11.03 -8.27
C ASP A 443 32.12 -11.86 -7.59
N ILE A 444 30.96 -11.27 -7.27
CA ILE A 444 29.81 -12.02 -6.74
C ILE A 444 29.29 -13.01 -7.77
N ILE A 445 29.17 -12.60 -9.03
CA ILE A 445 28.74 -13.51 -10.09
C ILE A 445 29.73 -14.69 -10.21
N ARG A 446 31.04 -14.39 -10.26
CA ARG A 446 32.10 -15.39 -10.47
C ARG A 446 32.31 -16.32 -9.27
N LYS A 447 32.13 -15.82 -8.05
CA LYS A 447 32.48 -16.54 -6.80
C LYS A 447 31.27 -17.12 -6.08
N LYS A 448 30.07 -16.56 -6.26
CA LYS A 448 28.84 -16.97 -5.53
C LYS A 448 27.73 -17.49 -6.46
N ILE A 449 27.44 -16.83 -7.58
CA ILE A 449 26.28 -17.18 -8.43
C ILE A 449 26.61 -18.33 -9.40
N LEU A 450 27.61 -18.16 -10.28
CA LEU A 450 27.97 -19.18 -11.26
C LEU A 450 28.45 -20.52 -10.66
N PRO A 451 29.28 -20.53 -9.58
CA PRO A 451 29.70 -21.78 -8.95
C PRO A 451 28.71 -22.28 -7.88
N ALA A 452 27.51 -21.69 -7.76
CA ALA A 452 26.54 -22.09 -6.75
C ALA A 452 26.23 -23.58 -6.87
N THR A 453 26.46 -24.33 -5.78
CA THR A 453 26.22 -25.77 -5.74
C THR A 453 24.75 -26.11 -5.52
N SER A 454 23.95 -25.13 -5.09
CA SER A 454 22.51 -25.26 -4.82
C SER A 454 21.76 -24.35 -5.78
N LYS A 455 21.09 -24.95 -6.76
CA LYS A 455 20.41 -24.25 -7.84
C LYS A 455 19.07 -24.87 -8.13
N GLN A 456 18.10 -24.03 -8.46
CA GLN A 456 16.76 -24.42 -8.87
C GLN A 456 16.39 -23.73 -10.19
N PHE A 457 15.77 -24.48 -11.09
CA PHE A 457 15.09 -23.95 -12.26
C PHE A 457 13.74 -24.66 -12.43
N LEU A 458 12.63 -23.97 -12.20
CA LEU A 458 11.30 -24.55 -12.33
C LEU A 458 10.55 -23.99 -13.53
N VAL A 459 9.79 -24.86 -14.18
CA VAL A 459 8.76 -24.48 -15.14
C VAL A 459 7.41 -24.60 -14.45
N HIS A 460 6.74 -23.47 -14.19
CA HIS A 460 5.42 -23.45 -13.58
C HIS A 460 4.38 -23.40 -14.70
N GLN A 461 3.70 -24.50 -14.97
CA GLN A 461 2.70 -24.58 -16.04
C GLN A 461 1.28 -24.39 -15.50
N PRO A 462 0.40 -23.69 -16.23
CA PRO A 462 -1.01 -23.68 -15.91
C PRO A 462 -1.57 -25.10 -16.08
N GLN A 463 -2.34 -25.55 -15.11
CA GLN A 463 -3.15 -26.75 -15.20
C GLN A 463 -4.56 -26.43 -14.71
N SER A 464 -5.54 -26.56 -15.59
CA SER A 464 -6.92 -26.25 -15.25
C SER A 464 -7.53 -27.26 -14.29
N GLY A 465 -8.20 -26.74 -13.25
CA GLY A 465 -9.05 -27.52 -12.35
C GLY A 465 -8.34 -28.13 -11.16
N ILE A 466 -7.14 -27.67 -10.78
CA ILE A 466 -6.47 -28.08 -9.55
C ILE A 466 -7.31 -27.66 -8.33
N PHE A 467 -7.66 -26.38 -8.22
CA PHE A 467 -8.48 -25.91 -7.10
C PHE A 467 -9.91 -26.42 -7.19
N SER A 468 -10.48 -26.54 -8.40
CA SER A 468 -11.79 -27.16 -8.58
C SER A 468 -11.81 -28.63 -8.11
N GLN A 469 -10.75 -29.39 -8.37
CA GLN A 469 -10.63 -30.76 -7.87
C GLN A 469 -10.50 -30.78 -6.35
N LEU A 470 -9.63 -29.95 -5.77
CA LEU A 470 -9.46 -29.87 -4.32
C LEU A 470 -10.75 -29.42 -3.62
N ASP A 471 -11.51 -28.49 -4.22
CA ASP A 471 -12.82 -28.05 -3.72
C ASP A 471 -13.87 -29.16 -3.80
N GLN A 472 -13.83 -29.97 -4.85
CA GLN A 472 -14.72 -31.13 -4.97
C GLN A 472 -14.36 -32.23 -3.97
N GLU A 473 -13.07 -32.49 -3.76
CA GLU A 473 -12.57 -33.41 -2.73
C GLU A 473 -13.00 -32.93 -1.34
N LEU A 474 -12.80 -31.65 -1.04
CA LEU A 474 -13.26 -31.01 0.18
C LEU A 474 -14.78 -31.16 0.37
N ALA A 475 -15.58 -30.83 -0.65
CA ALA A 475 -17.03 -30.93 -0.58
C ALA A 475 -17.49 -32.39 -0.34
N ASN A 476 -16.82 -33.37 -0.95
CA ASN A 476 -17.10 -34.78 -0.72
C ASN A 476 -16.74 -35.21 0.70
N ASP A 477 -15.59 -34.76 1.23
CA ASP A 477 -15.16 -35.05 2.59
C ASP A 477 -16.11 -34.45 3.62
N LEU A 478 -16.54 -33.21 3.43
CA LEU A 478 -17.55 -32.55 4.27
C LEU A 478 -18.91 -33.26 4.18
N ALA A 479 -19.35 -33.66 2.99
CA ALA A 479 -20.60 -34.42 2.83
C ALA A 479 -20.55 -35.80 3.51
N ASN A 480 -19.41 -36.49 3.43
CA ASN A 480 -19.17 -37.76 4.11
C ASN A 480 -19.16 -37.56 5.64
N GLN A 481 -18.50 -36.50 6.12
CA GLN A 481 -18.49 -36.14 7.53
C GLN A 481 -19.91 -35.82 8.03
N GLN A 482 -20.68 -35.00 7.31
CA GLN A 482 -22.06 -34.65 7.62
C GLN A 482 -22.97 -35.90 7.64
N THR A 483 -22.75 -36.86 6.73
CA THR A 483 -23.49 -38.13 6.70
C THR A 483 -23.11 -39.06 7.86
N ALA A 484 -21.86 -39.00 8.32
CA ALA A 484 -21.35 -39.77 9.45
C ALA A 484 -21.79 -39.20 10.81
N MET A 485 -22.15 -37.91 10.87
CA MET A 485 -22.68 -37.26 12.05
C MET A 485 -24.07 -37.82 12.43
N SER A 486 -24.27 -38.03 13.72
CA SER A 486 -25.58 -38.30 14.29
C SER A 486 -26.48 -37.07 14.21
N ASP A 487 -27.80 -37.29 14.28
CA ASP A 487 -28.78 -36.20 14.32
C ASP A 487 -28.51 -35.21 15.48
N GLN A 488 -27.93 -35.68 16.59
CA GLN A 488 -27.54 -34.83 17.71
C GLN A 488 -26.31 -33.98 17.37
N GLU A 489 -25.27 -34.55 16.74
CA GLU A 489 -24.09 -33.79 16.34
C GLU A 489 -24.43 -32.71 15.31
N VAL A 490 -25.33 -33.00 14.37
CA VAL A 490 -25.84 -32.00 13.41
C VAL A 490 -26.60 -30.89 14.12
N ALA A 491 -27.48 -31.25 15.08
CA ALA A 491 -28.22 -30.26 15.86
C ALA A 491 -27.28 -29.39 16.72
N ASP A 492 -26.23 -29.98 17.31
CA ASP A 492 -25.24 -29.29 18.12
C ASP A 492 -24.40 -28.32 17.26
N LEU A 493 -24.03 -28.73 16.03
CA LEU A 493 -23.32 -27.85 15.09
C LEU A 493 -24.18 -26.65 14.68
N ILE A 494 -25.43 -26.88 14.29
CA ILE A 494 -26.37 -25.79 13.93
C ILE A 494 -26.54 -24.84 15.13
N ALA A 495 -26.72 -25.37 16.34
CA ALA A 495 -26.84 -24.55 17.54
C ALA A 495 -25.57 -23.74 17.84
N ALA A 496 -24.39 -24.33 17.66
CA ALA A 496 -23.11 -23.63 17.83
C ALA A 496 -22.93 -22.51 16.80
N ASN A 497 -23.39 -22.72 15.56
CA ASN A 497 -23.29 -21.73 14.50
C ASN A 497 -24.29 -20.59 14.67
N GLU A 498 -25.50 -20.90 15.13
CA GLU A 498 -26.48 -19.89 15.55
C GLU A 498 -25.96 -19.05 16.73
N ASP A 499 -25.27 -19.67 17.70
CA ASP A 499 -24.60 -18.95 18.79
C ASP A 499 -23.45 -18.08 18.28
N LEU A 500 -22.60 -18.59 17.39
CA LEU A 500 -21.52 -17.81 16.78
C LEU A 500 -22.05 -16.63 15.97
N ARG A 501 -23.09 -16.85 15.17
CA ARG A 501 -23.76 -15.78 14.40
C ARG A 501 -24.38 -14.74 15.33
N SER A 502 -25.03 -15.19 16.40
CA SER A 502 -25.58 -14.28 17.42
C SER A 502 -24.48 -13.50 18.12
N TYR A 503 -23.36 -14.13 18.43
CA TYR A 503 -22.17 -13.47 18.98
C TYR A 503 -21.64 -12.43 18.00
N GLN A 504 -21.47 -12.75 16.72
CA GLN A 504 -20.99 -11.83 15.68
C GLN A 504 -21.89 -10.61 15.54
N MET A 505 -23.22 -10.82 15.45
CA MET A 505 -24.23 -9.77 15.31
C MET A 505 -24.46 -8.94 16.59
N ALA A 506 -24.04 -9.44 17.75
CA ALA A 506 -24.18 -8.69 18.99
C ALA A 506 -23.18 -7.53 19.05
N GLY A 507 -23.68 -6.32 19.23
CA GLY A 507 -22.85 -5.16 19.55
C GLY A 507 -22.16 -5.29 20.91
N ASP A 508 -21.11 -4.51 21.14
CA ASP A 508 -20.45 -4.44 22.43
C ASP A 508 -21.35 -3.82 23.51
N SER A 509 -21.19 -4.28 24.75
CA SER A 509 -21.89 -3.66 25.87
C SER A 509 -21.32 -2.26 26.17
N PRO A 510 -22.14 -1.30 26.63
CA PRO A 510 -21.66 0.02 27.04
C PRO A 510 -20.55 -0.06 28.11
N GLU A 511 -20.63 -1.05 29.01
CA GLU A 511 -19.62 -1.28 30.04
C GLU A 511 -18.27 -1.68 29.44
N ASN A 512 -18.26 -2.56 28.43
CA ASN A 512 -17.02 -2.95 27.74
C ASN A 512 -16.45 -1.78 26.94
N LEU A 513 -17.29 -1.04 26.22
CA LEU A 513 -16.86 0.15 25.46
C LEU A 513 -16.29 1.26 26.34
N ALA A 514 -16.77 1.37 27.59
CA ALA A 514 -16.27 2.33 28.57
C ALA A 514 -14.90 1.99 29.16
N THR A 515 -14.43 0.74 28.98
CA THR A 515 -13.06 0.36 29.39
C THR A 515 -12.00 0.93 28.45
N LEU A 516 -12.34 1.15 27.18
CA LEU A 516 -11.41 1.62 26.17
C LEU A 516 -10.99 3.05 26.45
N PRO A 517 -9.69 3.37 26.35
CA PRO A 517 -9.23 4.73 26.52
C PRO A 517 -9.71 5.61 25.37
N SER A 518 -9.89 6.89 25.66
CA SER A 518 -10.25 7.91 24.67
C SER A 518 -9.57 9.22 25.04
N LEU A 519 -9.34 10.06 24.03
CA LEU A 519 -9.07 11.48 24.27
C LEU A 519 -10.35 12.19 24.70
N THR A 520 -10.16 13.35 25.32
CA THR A 520 -11.20 14.38 25.44
C THR A 520 -10.98 15.47 24.40
N LEU A 521 -12.03 16.22 24.03
CA LEU A 521 -11.91 17.29 23.02
C LEU A 521 -10.94 18.40 23.42
N ASP A 522 -10.73 18.63 24.72
CA ASP A 522 -9.77 19.62 25.24
C ASP A 522 -8.31 19.22 24.96
N GLU A 523 -8.07 17.96 24.59
CA GLU A 523 -6.74 17.42 24.28
C GLU A 523 -6.45 17.41 22.78
N VAL A 524 -7.41 17.88 21.97
CA VAL A 524 -7.24 18.09 20.54
C VAL A 524 -6.87 19.54 20.29
N ASP A 525 -5.78 19.76 19.57
CA ASP A 525 -5.40 21.10 19.16
C ASP A 525 -6.49 21.75 18.30
N ARG A 526 -6.88 22.97 18.67
CA ARG A 526 -7.91 23.73 17.96
C ARG A 526 -7.36 24.54 16.76
N GLN A 527 -6.08 24.38 16.44
CA GLN A 527 -5.43 25.06 15.31
C GLN A 527 -4.49 24.10 14.59
N THR A 528 -4.49 24.15 13.26
CA THR A 528 -3.54 23.35 12.47
C THR A 528 -2.13 23.92 12.55
N LYS A 529 -1.12 23.04 12.50
CA LYS A 529 0.29 23.47 12.42
C LYS A 529 0.53 24.30 11.14
N PRO A 530 1.18 25.46 11.23
CA PRO A 530 1.51 26.26 10.05
C PRO A 530 2.60 25.55 9.21
N ILE A 531 2.54 25.75 7.91
CA ILE A 531 3.64 25.46 6.98
C ILE A 531 4.13 26.81 6.49
N ASP A 532 5.41 27.08 6.68
CA ASP A 532 6.04 28.32 6.21
C ASP A 532 5.92 28.37 4.68
N GLN A 533 5.32 29.44 4.16
CA GLN A 533 5.14 29.66 2.73
C GLN A 533 5.56 31.07 2.36
N GLU A 534 6.42 31.16 1.34
CA GLU A 534 6.82 32.42 0.73
C GLU A 534 6.47 32.40 -0.76
N ILE A 535 5.60 33.33 -1.16
CA ILE A 535 5.18 33.49 -2.55
C ILE A 535 5.91 34.69 -3.14
N ASN A 536 6.67 34.46 -4.21
CA ASN A 536 7.30 35.49 -5.03
C ASN A 536 6.61 35.54 -6.40
N GLN A 537 6.34 36.75 -6.91
CA GLN A 537 5.71 36.99 -8.22
C GLN A 537 6.51 37.98 -9.08
N ALA A 538 7.81 38.16 -8.80
CA ALA A 538 8.62 39.15 -9.50
C ALA A 538 8.93 38.76 -10.96
N ALA A 539 9.45 37.55 -11.19
CA ALA A 539 9.78 37.02 -12.52
C ALA A 539 8.83 35.86 -12.90
N TYR A 540 8.63 34.94 -11.97
CA TYR A 540 7.69 33.83 -12.06
C TYR A 540 6.90 33.75 -10.76
N THR A 541 5.75 33.06 -10.78
CA THR A 541 5.09 32.67 -9.53
C THR A 541 5.87 31.52 -8.92
N SER A 542 6.56 31.78 -7.81
CA SER A 542 7.36 30.78 -7.08
C SER A 542 6.89 30.69 -5.63
N CYS A 543 6.54 29.49 -5.18
CA CYS A 543 6.17 29.16 -3.82
C CYS A 543 7.33 28.39 -3.17
N PHE A 544 7.95 28.96 -2.14
CA PHE A 544 8.96 28.26 -1.34
C PHE A 544 8.37 27.84 0.01
N HIS A 545 8.57 26.57 0.36
CA HIS A 545 8.15 25.97 1.61
C HIS A 545 9.38 25.49 2.39
N ALA A 546 9.68 26.15 3.51
CA ALA A 546 10.78 25.72 4.37
C ALA A 546 10.34 24.49 5.17
N PHE A 547 11.03 23.37 4.98
CA PHE A 547 10.74 22.10 5.64
C PHE A 547 12.02 21.28 5.78
N ASP A 548 12.19 20.53 6.86
CA ASP A 548 13.33 19.62 7.00
C ASP A 548 13.25 18.53 5.93
N SER A 549 14.16 18.60 4.97
CA SER A 549 14.20 17.71 3.81
C SER A 549 15.43 16.81 3.79
N ASN A 550 16.25 16.84 4.85
CA ASN A 550 17.45 16.03 4.99
C ASN A 550 18.39 16.12 3.76
N GLY A 551 18.58 17.34 3.23
CA GLY A 551 19.43 17.60 2.06
C GLY A 551 18.85 17.20 0.71
N ILE A 552 17.54 17.00 0.61
CA ILE A 552 16.80 16.74 -0.63
C ILE A 552 16.05 18.01 -1.04
N ASP A 553 16.19 18.44 -2.29
CA ASP A 553 15.40 19.51 -2.87
C ASP A 553 14.19 18.89 -3.60
N TYR A 554 12.95 19.28 -3.25
CA TYR A 554 11.72 18.87 -3.92
C TYR A 554 11.20 19.98 -4.84
N LEU A 555 10.99 19.68 -6.12
CA LEU A 555 10.70 20.65 -7.16
C LEU A 555 9.48 20.23 -7.97
N ASP A 556 8.50 21.14 -8.05
CA ASP A 556 7.30 20.95 -8.84
C ASP A 556 7.11 22.15 -9.79
N PHE A 557 6.78 21.87 -11.04
CA PHE A 557 6.45 22.86 -12.06
C PHE A 557 5.04 22.57 -12.59
N TYR A 558 4.18 23.58 -12.56
CA TYR A 558 2.77 23.47 -12.93
C TYR A 558 2.52 24.28 -14.21
N PHE A 559 2.07 23.60 -15.25
CA PHE A 559 1.80 24.19 -16.56
C PHE A 559 0.31 24.13 -16.90
N PRO A 560 -0.40 25.25 -17.08
CA PRO A 560 -1.80 25.22 -17.48
C PRO A 560 -1.97 24.55 -18.85
N VAL A 561 -2.96 23.66 -18.96
CA VAL A 561 -3.28 22.95 -20.22
C VAL A 561 -4.67 23.30 -20.72
N ASP A 562 -5.06 24.57 -20.59
CA ASP A 562 -6.35 25.10 -21.03
C ASP A 562 -6.35 25.53 -22.51
N GLU A 563 -5.30 25.26 -23.29
CA GLU A 563 -5.19 25.61 -24.73
C GLU A 563 -5.44 24.41 -25.68
N ILE A 564 -5.92 23.28 -25.15
CA ILE A 564 -6.19 22.04 -25.89
C ILE A 564 -7.69 21.74 -25.94
N SER A 565 -8.13 20.99 -26.95
CA SER A 565 -9.52 20.56 -27.10
C SER A 565 -9.82 19.25 -26.35
N SER A 566 -11.10 18.94 -26.14
CA SER A 566 -11.53 17.77 -25.35
C SER A 566 -11.08 16.42 -25.94
N ASP A 567 -10.94 16.32 -27.27
CA ASP A 567 -10.42 15.14 -27.95
C ASP A 567 -8.91 14.92 -27.77
N GLN A 568 -8.17 15.96 -27.36
CA GLN A 568 -6.75 15.88 -27.05
C GLN A 568 -6.46 15.34 -25.64
N ILE A 569 -7.45 15.31 -24.76
CA ILE A 569 -7.26 15.02 -23.32
C ILE A 569 -6.62 13.63 -23.09
N PRO A 570 -7.12 12.51 -23.67
CA PRO A 570 -6.45 11.22 -23.49
C PRO A 570 -5.02 11.18 -24.06
N TYR A 571 -4.76 11.91 -25.15
CA TYR A 571 -3.41 12.01 -25.72
C TYR A 571 -2.46 12.82 -24.83
N LEU A 572 -2.96 13.76 -24.02
CA LEU A 572 -2.14 14.45 -23.03
C LEU A 572 -1.56 13.46 -22.01
N GLN A 573 -2.38 12.49 -21.57
CA GLN A 573 -1.90 11.43 -20.70
C GLN A 573 -0.87 10.53 -21.40
N ASP A 574 -1.11 10.15 -22.65
CA ASP A 574 -0.13 9.37 -23.44
C ASP A 574 1.21 10.10 -23.52
N TRP A 575 1.16 11.41 -23.79
CA TRP A 575 2.35 12.24 -23.87
C TRP A 575 3.10 12.30 -22.55
N ALA A 576 2.38 12.61 -21.47
CA ALA A 576 2.94 12.72 -20.13
C ALA A 576 3.60 11.41 -19.68
N TYR A 577 2.97 10.25 -19.96
CA TYR A 577 3.50 8.94 -19.62
C TYR A 577 4.74 8.54 -20.45
N LEU A 578 4.80 8.97 -21.72
CA LEU A 578 5.94 8.66 -22.59
C LEU A 578 7.17 9.54 -22.31
N LEU A 579 6.99 10.74 -21.75
CA LEU A 579 8.09 11.61 -21.33
C LEU A 579 8.92 10.93 -20.24
N GLY A 580 10.23 10.86 -20.45
CA GLY A 580 11.17 10.13 -19.56
C GLY A 580 11.31 8.64 -19.89
N SER A 581 10.46 8.09 -20.77
CA SER A 581 10.46 6.66 -21.14
C SER A 581 10.96 6.37 -22.57
N VAL A 582 11.18 7.42 -23.36
CA VAL A 582 11.71 7.38 -24.74
C VAL A 582 13.10 8.01 -24.82
N ALA A 583 13.79 7.80 -25.94
CA ALA A 583 15.07 8.47 -26.17
C ALA A 583 14.88 9.99 -26.23
N THR A 584 15.95 10.73 -25.98
CA THR A 584 16.01 12.18 -26.15
C THR A 584 17.09 12.52 -27.17
N LYS A 585 17.31 13.80 -27.43
CA LYS A 585 18.37 14.26 -28.34
C LYS A 585 19.76 13.78 -27.95
N ASN A 586 20.11 13.74 -26.66
CA ASN A 586 21.46 13.37 -26.22
C ASN A 586 21.53 11.98 -25.56
N TYR A 587 20.40 11.38 -25.18
CA TYR A 587 20.37 10.09 -24.49
C TYR A 587 19.50 9.08 -25.22
N SER A 588 20.01 7.86 -25.40
CA SER A 588 19.13 6.69 -25.59
C SER A 588 18.21 6.53 -24.38
N PHE A 589 17.11 5.78 -24.53
CA PHE A 589 16.19 5.58 -23.39
C PHE A 589 16.86 4.83 -22.23
N GLN A 590 17.85 3.98 -22.49
CA GLN A 590 18.63 3.29 -21.45
C GLN A 590 19.57 4.24 -20.71
N GLU A 591 20.27 5.11 -21.43
CA GLU A 591 21.12 6.13 -20.80
C GLU A 591 20.28 7.13 -20.00
N LEU A 592 19.09 7.46 -20.48
CA LEU A 592 18.15 8.34 -19.80
C LEU A 592 17.68 7.75 -18.46
N ASP A 593 17.30 6.47 -18.44
CA ASP A 593 16.92 5.72 -17.23
C ASP A 593 18.04 5.77 -16.17
N ILE A 594 19.29 5.56 -16.60
CA ILE A 594 20.47 5.64 -15.73
C ILE A 594 20.67 7.06 -15.18
N GLU A 595 20.60 8.10 -16.01
CA GLU A 595 20.78 9.48 -15.54
C GLU A 595 19.63 9.94 -14.65
N LEU A 596 18.39 9.49 -14.88
CA LEU A 596 17.25 9.73 -13.98
C LEU A 596 17.50 9.11 -12.60
N MET A 597 17.83 7.81 -12.53
CA MET A 597 18.15 7.15 -11.25
C MET A 597 19.31 7.81 -10.51
N LYS A 598 20.29 8.34 -11.24
CA LYS A 598 21.48 8.99 -10.68
C LYS A 598 21.20 10.38 -10.13
N LEU A 599 20.33 11.15 -10.79
CA LEU A 599 20.15 12.58 -10.52
C LEU A 599 18.83 12.91 -9.82
N THR A 600 17.83 12.04 -9.88
CA THR A 600 16.48 12.31 -9.33
C THR A 600 15.99 11.20 -8.41
N ALA A 601 15.00 11.55 -7.59
CA ALA A 601 14.26 10.67 -6.69
C ALA A 601 12.92 10.25 -7.31
N GLY A 602 12.96 9.88 -8.58
CA GLY A 602 11.78 9.77 -9.43
C GLY A 602 11.45 11.08 -10.12
N LEU A 603 10.73 10.96 -11.23
CA LEU A 603 10.21 12.04 -12.05
C LEU A 603 8.77 11.68 -12.40
N ASP A 604 7.84 12.54 -12.04
CA ASP A 604 6.41 12.40 -12.32
C ASP A 604 5.98 13.53 -13.27
N LEU A 605 5.44 13.16 -14.42
CA LEU A 605 4.74 14.09 -15.32
C LEU A 605 3.29 13.62 -15.38
N THR A 606 2.41 14.32 -14.67
CA THR A 606 1.02 13.90 -14.56
C THR A 606 0.08 15.10 -14.74
N PRO A 607 -0.89 15.03 -15.67
CA PRO A 607 -1.95 16.02 -15.75
C PRO A 607 -2.85 15.93 -14.52
N ARG A 608 -3.02 17.02 -13.76
CA ARG A 608 -3.83 17.06 -12.54
C ARG A 608 -4.92 18.12 -12.61
N ILE A 609 -6.07 17.79 -12.05
CA ILE A 609 -7.22 18.70 -11.96
C ILE A 609 -7.38 19.19 -10.53
N TYR A 610 -7.43 20.50 -10.37
CA TYR A 610 -7.74 21.18 -9.12
C TYR A 610 -9.13 21.82 -9.25
N ARG A 611 -9.94 21.73 -8.20
CA ARG A 611 -11.35 22.14 -8.19
C ARG A 611 -11.60 23.13 -7.04
N PRO A 612 -11.50 24.44 -7.26
CA PRO A 612 -11.82 25.43 -6.23
C PRO A 612 -13.29 25.37 -5.80
N ASN A 613 -14.22 24.99 -6.68
CA ASN A 613 -15.63 24.81 -6.36
C ASN A 613 -16.29 23.78 -7.30
N GLN A 614 -17.62 23.68 -7.30
CA GLN A 614 -18.35 22.69 -8.10
C GLN A 614 -18.21 22.88 -9.61
N THR A 615 -18.15 24.12 -10.07
CA THR A 615 -18.23 24.48 -11.50
C THR A 615 -16.87 24.78 -12.10
N ASP A 616 -15.97 25.36 -11.31
CA ASP A 616 -14.66 25.80 -11.75
C ASP A 616 -13.62 24.72 -11.48
N TYR A 617 -12.69 24.59 -12.42
CA TYR A 617 -11.51 23.75 -12.28
C TYR A 617 -10.32 24.39 -13.00
N CYS A 618 -9.11 23.96 -12.64
CA CYS A 618 -7.94 24.16 -13.47
C CYS A 618 -7.23 22.83 -13.70
N LEU A 619 -6.93 22.55 -14.96
CA LEU A 619 -6.12 21.41 -15.39
C LEU A 619 -4.69 21.89 -15.60
N GLN A 620 -3.75 21.28 -14.88
CA GLN A 620 -2.32 21.54 -14.94
C GLN A 620 -1.62 20.27 -15.44
N LEU A 621 -0.49 20.41 -16.13
CA LEU A 621 0.50 19.36 -16.26
C LEU A 621 1.56 19.58 -15.19
N ASP A 622 1.62 18.68 -14.22
CA ASP A 622 2.51 18.76 -13.08
C ASP A 622 3.80 17.99 -13.43
N VAL A 623 4.95 18.67 -13.38
CA VAL A 623 6.27 18.07 -13.52
C VAL A 623 6.94 18.11 -12.15
N SER A 624 7.01 16.96 -11.48
CA SER A 624 7.48 16.86 -10.10
C SER A 624 8.67 15.90 -10.00
N PHE A 625 9.73 16.31 -9.33
CA PHE A 625 10.86 15.45 -9.01
C PHE A 625 11.53 15.93 -7.72
N ALA A 626 12.36 15.06 -7.14
CA ALA A 626 13.27 15.47 -6.08
C ALA A 626 14.71 15.14 -6.47
N SER A 627 15.68 15.82 -5.87
CA SER A 627 17.09 15.57 -6.11
C SER A 627 17.89 15.83 -4.83
N LEU A 628 19.01 15.15 -4.64
CA LEU A 628 19.95 15.57 -3.59
C LEU A 628 20.47 16.96 -3.95
N ALA A 629 20.65 17.82 -2.95
CA ALA A 629 20.97 19.24 -3.14
C ALA A 629 22.19 19.52 -4.06
N ASN A 630 23.15 18.59 -4.12
CA ASN A 630 24.35 18.67 -4.94
C ASN A 630 24.13 18.26 -6.42
N TYR A 631 23.00 17.65 -6.75
CA TYR A 631 22.62 17.20 -8.09
C TYR A 631 21.48 18.01 -8.72
N THR A 632 20.86 18.93 -7.98
CA THR A 632 19.66 19.67 -8.42
C THR A 632 19.85 20.41 -9.75
N SER A 633 21.02 21.02 -9.98
CA SER A 633 21.28 21.72 -11.25
C SER A 633 21.35 20.76 -12.45
N GLN A 634 21.95 19.58 -12.28
CA GLN A 634 22.03 18.57 -13.32
C GLN A 634 20.66 17.91 -13.55
N ALA A 635 19.90 17.67 -12.49
CA ALA A 635 18.54 17.17 -12.56
C ALA A 635 17.62 18.11 -13.36
N LEU A 636 17.67 19.42 -13.09
CA LEU A 636 16.92 20.43 -13.86
C LEU A 636 17.28 20.41 -15.35
N ALA A 637 18.57 20.28 -15.69
CA ALA A 637 19.01 20.19 -17.08
C ALA A 637 18.48 18.93 -17.78
N LEU A 638 18.50 17.78 -17.09
CA LEU A 638 17.95 16.52 -17.60
C LEU A 638 16.44 16.61 -17.81
N VAL A 639 15.70 17.14 -16.84
CA VAL A 639 14.24 17.34 -16.91
C VAL A 639 13.89 18.28 -18.07
N GLN A 640 14.66 19.35 -18.27
CA GLN A 640 14.48 20.25 -19.42
C GLN A 640 14.72 19.52 -20.75
N GLU A 641 15.73 18.67 -20.84
CA GLU A 641 15.98 17.85 -22.03
C GLU A 641 14.82 16.89 -22.30
N ILE A 642 14.30 16.21 -21.28
CA ILE A 642 13.12 15.34 -21.40
C ILE A 642 11.94 16.15 -21.93
N MET A 643 11.66 17.30 -21.33
CA MET A 643 10.53 18.15 -21.71
C MET A 643 10.64 18.67 -23.13
N LEU A 644 11.83 19.09 -23.58
CA LEU A 644 11.99 19.83 -24.85
C LEU A 644 12.52 18.98 -26.01
N ALA A 645 13.08 17.80 -25.74
CA ALA A 645 13.86 17.05 -26.73
C ALA A 645 13.64 15.53 -26.70
N SER A 646 12.51 15.05 -26.15
CA SER A 646 12.08 13.66 -26.28
C SER A 646 11.78 13.27 -27.73
N ASP A 647 12.29 12.10 -28.15
CA ASP A 647 12.13 11.52 -29.48
C ASP A 647 11.08 10.40 -29.46
N PHE A 648 9.91 10.71 -30.01
CA PHE A 648 8.79 9.78 -30.13
C PHE A 648 8.82 8.95 -31.42
N SER A 649 9.87 9.04 -32.24
CA SER A 649 9.92 8.41 -33.57
C SER A 649 10.06 6.87 -33.54
N ASN A 650 10.49 6.29 -32.42
CA ASN A 650 10.58 4.85 -32.25
C ASN A 650 9.20 4.24 -31.98
N ARG A 651 8.49 3.94 -33.07
CA ARG A 651 7.13 3.40 -33.08
C ARG A 651 6.97 2.13 -32.23
N ASP A 652 7.92 1.20 -32.30
CA ASP A 652 7.81 -0.09 -31.59
C ASP A 652 7.95 0.11 -30.08
N ARG A 653 8.90 0.94 -29.62
CA ARG A 653 9.05 1.27 -28.20
C ARG A 653 7.82 1.95 -27.64
N VAL A 654 7.27 2.95 -28.36
CA VAL A 654 6.03 3.63 -27.92
C VAL A 654 4.88 2.64 -27.80
N LYS A 655 4.74 1.72 -28.77
CA LYS A 655 3.71 0.67 -28.70
C LYS A 655 3.89 -0.20 -27.45
N THR A 656 5.10 -0.67 -27.19
CA THR A 656 5.41 -1.54 -26.04
C THR A 656 5.07 -0.86 -24.72
N ILE A 657 5.44 0.42 -24.55
CA ILE A 657 5.14 1.19 -23.32
C ILE A 657 3.63 1.30 -23.10
N LEU A 658 2.88 1.70 -24.14
CA LEU A 658 1.43 1.87 -24.03
C LEU A 658 0.70 0.54 -23.84
N GLN A 659 1.19 -0.56 -24.44
CA GLN A 659 0.65 -1.90 -24.20
C GLN A 659 0.84 -2.35 -22.76
N ARG A 660 2.01 -2.09 -22.18
CA ARG A 660 2.27 -2.34 -20.75
C ARG A 660 1.34 -1.52 -19.88
N LEU A 661 1.25 -0.21 -20.10
CA LEU A 661 0.33 0.68 -19.36
C LEU A 661 -1.13 0.18 -19.42
N LYS A 662 -1.59 -0.25 -20.60
CA LYS A 662 -2.94 -0.81 -20.78
C LYS A 662 -3.15 -2.06 -19.92
N ASN A 663 -2.17 -2.95 -19.85
CA ASN A 663 -2.23 -4.18 -19.04
C ASN A 663 -2.14 -3.87 -17.53
N ASP A 664 -1.30 -2.90 -17.13
CA ASP A 664 -1.17 -2.45 -15.74
C ASP A 664 -2.50 -1.85 -15.24
N LEU A 665 -3.20 -1.11 -16.10
CA LEU A 665 -4.55 -0.62 -15.82
C LEU A 665 -5.54 -1.79 -15.66
N GLU A 666 -5.55 -2.79 -16.55
CA GLU A 666 -6.40 -3.98 -16.44
C GLU A 666 -6.24 -4.68 -15.07
N GLY A 667 -5.00 -4.96 -14.66
CA GLY A 667 -4.72 -5.57 -13.35
C GLY A 667 -5.09 -4.66 -12.16
N SER A 668 -5.01 -3.34 -12.34
CA SER A 668 -5.43 -2.37 -11.33
C SER A 668 -6.94 -2.35 -11.13
N PHE A 669 -7.75 -2.53 -12.18
CA PHE A 669 -9.22 -2.62 -12.06
C PHE A 669 -9.62 -3.82 -11.20
N GLU A 670 -8.97 -4.97 -11.37
CA GLU A 670 -9.27 -6.20 -10.62
C GLU A 670 -8.99 -6.05 -9.12
N ASN A 671 -7.90 -5.35 -8.76
CA ASN A 671 -7.47 -5.17 -7.36
C ASN A 671 -8.07 -3.93 -6.67
N ASN A 672 -8.41 -2.89 -7.43
CA ASN A 672 -8.84 -1.58 -6.92
C ASN A 672 -10.16 -1.09 -7.55
N GLY A 673 -11.03 -2.01 -7.97
CA GLY A 673 -12.26 -1.73 -8.71
C GLY A 673 -13.15 -0.62 -8.12
N HIS A 674 -13.27 -0.57 -6.78
CA HIS A 674 -14.01 0.49 -6.07
C HIS A 674 -13.56 1.93 -6.42
N ARG A 675 -12.25 2.18 -6.57
CA ARG A 675 -11.73 3.52 -6.90
C ARG A 675 -12.12 3.92 -8.32
N PHE A 676 -12.06 2.98 -9.25
CA PHE A 676 -12.48 3.19 -10.62
C PHE A 676 -13.99 3.37 -10.74
N ALA A 677 -14.79 2.58 -9.99
CA ALA A 677 -16.24 2.74 -9.93
C ALA A 677 -16.62 4.13 -9.41
N MET A 678 -16.00 4.60 -8.31
CA MET A 678 -16.23 5.96 -7.80
C MET A 678 -15.81 7.06 -8.78
N ARG A 679 -14.65 6.92 -9.44
CA ARG A 679 -14.19 7.87 -10.47
C ARG A 679 -15.17 7.95 -11.64
N ARG A 680 -15.57 6.78 -12.15
CA ARG A 680 -16.54 6.67 -13.25
C ARG A 680 -17.90 7.21 -12.85
N LEU A 681 -18.33 7.01 -11.61
CA LEU A 681 -19.56 7.57 -11.07
C LEU A 681 -19.53 9.11 -11.09
N ARG A 682 -18.45 9.73 -10.60
CA ARG A 682 -18.33 11.20 -10.55
C ARG A 682 -18.25 11.82 -11.95
N SER A 683 -17.70 11.10 -12.93
CA SER A 683 -17.62 11.57 -14.33
C SER A 683 -18.98 11.85 -14.96
N PHE A 684 -20.06 11.28 -14.43
CA PHE A 684 -21.41 11.50 -14.93
C PHE A 684 -22.00 12.86 -14.51
N THR A 685 -21.46 13.52 -13.49
CA THR A 685 -22.06 14.72 -12.88
C THR A 685 -21.12 15.92 -12.80
N SER A 686 -19.81 15.74 -13.01
CA SER A 686 -18.79 16.78 -12.91
C SER A 686 -17.90 16.84 -14.15
N GLN A 687 -17.71 18.04 -14.72
CA GLN A 687 -16.82 18.21 -15.89
C GLN A 687 -15.36 17.88 -15.53
N ALA A 688 -14.94 18.28 -14.33
CA ALA A 688 -13.60 17.99 -13.83
C ALA A 688 -13.38 16.48 -13.66
N ASP A 689 -14.34 15.75 -13.09
CA ASP A 689 -14.23 14.29 -12.94
C ASP A 689 -14.40 13.55 -14.27
N TYR A 690 -15.12 14.13 -15.23
CA TYR A 690 -15.13 13.61 -16.60
C TYR A 690 -13.74 13.65 -17.20
N LEU A 691 -13.06 14.79 -17.12
CA LEU A 691 -11.68 14.91 -17.58
C LEU A 691 -10.74 13.99 -16.81
N ASP A 692 -10.90 13.84 -15.48
CA ASP A 692 -10.11 12.88 -14.68
C ASP A 692 -10.33 11.42 -15.12
N ASP A 693 -11.55 11.04 -15.52
CA ASP A 693 -11.84 9.72 -16.09
C ASP A 693 -11.20 9.51 -17.47
N GLN A 694 -11.13 10.56 -18.29
CA GLN A 694 -10.44 10.53 -19.59
C GLN A 694 -8.91 10.51 -19.48
N LEU A 695 -8.34 10.95 -18.35
CA LEU A 695 -6.90 10.95 -18.08
C LEU A 695 -6.46 9.70 -17.31
N HIS A 696 -7.27 9.22 -16.38
CA HIS A 696 -6.81 8.23 -15.38
C HIS A 696 -7.82 7.10 -15.13
N GLY A 697 -9.01 7.16 -15.74
CA GLY A 697 -10.11 6.24 -15.44
C GLY A 697 -10.42 5.25 -16.55
N LEU A 698 -11.69 4.84 -16.60
CA LEU A 698 -12.17 3.89 -17.61
C LEU A 698 -12.14 4.51 -19.00
N GLY A 699 -12.41 5.82 -19.10
CA GLY A 699 -12.29 6.57 -20.35
C GLY A 699 -10.89 6.50 -20.96
N TYR A 700 -9.85 6.66 -20.13
CA TYR A 700 -8.47 6.54 -20.59
C TYR A 700 -8.12 5.11 -21.03
N TYR A 701 -8.55 4.11 -20.26
CA TYR A 701 -8.36 2.71 -20.63
C TYR A 701 -9.01 2.38 -21.99
N ASP A 702 -10.23 2.88 -22.24
CA ASP A 702 -10.93 2.69 -23.51
C ASP A 702 -10.19 3.32 -24.70
N HIS A 703 -9.60 4.49 -24.46
CA HIS A 703 -8.75 5.18 -25.43
C HIS A 703 -7.53 4.32 -25.79
N LEU A 704 -6.80 3.81 -24.80
CA LEU A 704 -5.65 2.93 -25.03
C LEU A 704 -6.07 1.64 -25.75
N LYS A 705 -7.12 0.97 -25.28
CA LYS A 705 -7.63 -0.28 -25.88
C LYS A 705 -7.99 -0.09 -27.35
N SER A 706 -8.73 0.97 -27.66
CA SER A 706 -9.17 1.26 -29.03
C SER A 706 -8.00 1.69 -29.92
N GLY A 707 -7.11 2.54 -29.39
CA GLY A 707 -5.93 3.03 -30.11
C GLY A 707 -4.94 1.91 -30.43
N LEU A 708 -4.71 0.99 -29.50
CA LEU A 708 -3.79 -0.14 -29.68
C LEU A 708 -4.31 -1.18 -30.69
N ALA A 709 -5.63 -1.28 -30.90
CA ALA A 709 -6.23 -2.14 -31.91
C ALA A 709 -5.88 -1.70 -33.35
N ASP A 710 -5.75 -0.39 -33.60
CA ASP A 710 -5.21 0.19 -34.83
C ASP A 710 -4.07 1.18 -34.51
N PHE A 711 -2.96 0.61 -34.04
CA PHE A 711 -1.82 1.41 -33.60
C PHE A 711 -1.21 2.28 -34.70
N GLY A 712 -1.42 1.97 -35.99
CA GLY A 712 -0.94 2.79 -37.11
C GLY A 712 -1.58 4.17 -37.12
N ALA A 713 -2.90 4.22 -37.19
CA ALA A 713 -3.63 5.48 -37.21
C ALA A 713 -3.53 6.24 -35.88
N TYR A 714 -3.51 5.50 -34.76
CA TYR A 714 -3.38 6.07 -33.43
C TYR A 714 -2.02 6.77 -33.22
N TYR A 715 -0.92 6.13 -33.64
CA TYR A 715 0.43 6.69 -33.55
C TYR A 715 0.58 8.02 -34.32
N GLU A 716 0.06 8.11 -35.55
CA GLU A 716 0.13 9.34 -36.34
C GLU A 716 -0.64 10.50 -35.70
N LYS A 717 -1.84 10.24 -35.16
CA LYS A 717 -2.63 11.23 -34.42
C LYS A 717 -1.90 11.70 -33.17
N MET A 718 -1.34 10.76 -32.42
CA MET A 718 -0.58 11.02 -31.22
C MET A 718 0.61 11.95 -31.51
N LEU A 719 1.42 11.67 -32.54
CA LEU A 719 2.53 12.55 -32.92
C LEU A 719 2.08 13.97 -33.30
N ALA A 720 0.93 14.10 -33.99
CA ALA A 720 0.37 15.41 -34.33
C ALA A 720 -0.04 16.20 -33.08
N HIS A 721 -0.67 15.54 -32.10
CA HIS A 721 -1.04 16.17 -30.82
C HIS A 721 0.20 16.50 -29.98
N PHE A 722 1.22 15.64 -29.94
CA PHE A 722 2.45 15.89 -29.19
C PHE A 722 3.22 17.11 -29.69
N ALA A 723 3.24 17.32 -31.02
CA ALA A 723 3.82 18.51 -31.61
C ALA A 723 3.07 19.79 -31.19
N ASP A 724 1.73 19.73 -31.10
CA ASP A 724 0.90 20.82 -30.60
C ASP A 724 1.19 21.12 -29.13
N PHE A 725 1.20 20.08 -28.28
CA PHE A 725 1.50 20.17 -26.85
C PHE A 725 2.87 20.81 -26.57
N GLN A 726 3.90 20.40 -27.30
CA GLN A 726 5.25 20.97 -27.20
C GLN A 726 5.28 22.49 -27.36
N THR A 727 4.42 23.03 -28.22
CA THR A 727 4.38 24.48 -28.48
C THR A 727 3.49 25.26 -27.53
N LYS A 728 2.46 24.62 -26.96
CA LYS A 728 1.43 25.29 -26.15
C LYS A 728 1.65 25.18 -24.64
N ILE A 729 2.20 24.07 -24.15
CA ILE A 729 2.21 23.76 -22.71
C ILE A 729 3.43 24.34 -22.00
N TRP A 730 4.61 24.26 -22.61
CA TRP A 730 5.89 24.72 -22.01
C TRP A 730 6.08 26.24 -22.08
N ASN A 731 5.15 26.99 -21.47
CA ASN A 731 5.12 28.44 -21.51
C ASN A 731 5.66 29.08 -20.22
N LYS A 732 6.78 29.79 -20.32
CA LYS A 732 7.39 30.47 -19.17
C LYS A 732 6.53 31.60 -18.58
N GLU A 733 5.61 32.17 -19.36
CA GLU A 733 4.74 33.26 -18.90
C GLU A 733 3.64 32.76 -17.94
N ARG A 734 3.43 31.44 -17.84
CA ARG A 734 2.32 30.83 -17.09
C ARG A 734 2.74 29.73 -16.11
N VAL A 735 4.03 29.40 -16.06
CA VAL A 735 4.53 28.38 -15.13
C VAL A 735 4.41 28.84 -13.69
N THR A 736 3.91 27.96 -12.82
CA THR A 736 3.99 28.11 -11.37
C THR A 736 5.02 27.12 -10.83
N ILE A 737 5.91 27.57 -9.96
CA ILE A 737 7.01 26.78 -9.40
C ILE A 737 6.76 26.58 -7.91
N ALA A 738 6.83 25.35 -7.40
CA ALA A 738 6.79 25.06 -5.98
C ALA A 738 8.04 24.31 -5.53
N LEU A 739 8.59 24.73 -4.39
CA LEU A 739 9.87 24.26 -3.88
C LEU A 739 9.70 23.91 -2.40
N THR A 740 10.11 22.71 -2.01
CA THR A 740 10.25 22.32 -0.60
C THR A 740 11.68 21.89 -0.33
N ALA A 741 12.34 22.55 0.62
CA ALA A 741 13.71 22.24 1.01
C ALA A 741 14.05 22.88 2.38
N ASP A 742 15.23 22.55 2.88
CA ASP A 742 15.86 23.26 4.00
C ASP A 742 15.94 24.78 3.74
N ARG A 743 15.78 25.57 4.79
CA ARG A 743 15.64 27.05 4.70
C ARG A 743 16.82 27.72 3.97
N ASP A 744 18.02 27.22 4.15
CA ASP A 744 19.25 27.78 3.57
C ASP A 744 19.35 27.54 2.06
N ARG A 745 18.59 26.60 1.49
CA ARG A 745 18.53 26.30 0.06
C ARG A 745 17.72 27.30 -0.76
N GLN A 746 16.89 28.12 -0.11
CA GLN A 746 15.89 28.98 -0.78
C GLN A 746 16.47 29.83 -1.92
N SER A 747 17.54 30.58 -1.65
CA SER A 747 18.10 31.53 -2.63
C SER A 747 18.69 30.82 -3.85
N ASP A 748 19.37 29.70 -3.62
CA ASP A 748 19.96 28.88 -4.68
C ASP A 748 18.86 28.26 -5.56
N LEU A 749 17.83 27.67 -4.95
CA LEU A 749 16.75 27.01 -5.67
C LEU A 749 15.90 27.97 -6.49
N ILE A 750 15.57 29.15 -5.96
CA ILE A 750 14.87 30.18 -6.73
C ILE A 750 15.69 30.56 -7.96
N SER A 751 17.00 30.77 -7.78
CA SER A 751 17.89 31.14 -8.89
C SER A 751 17.98 30.03 -9.95
N LEU A 752 18.16 28.77 -9.53
CA LEU A 752 18.25 27.62 -10.42
C LEU A 752 16.95 27.38 -11.20
N THR A 753 15.79 27.47 -10.53
CA THR A 753 14.49 27.22 -11.17
C THR A 753 14.06 28.37 -12.07
N HIS A 754 14.45 29.62 -11.77
CA HIS A 754 14.27 30.75 -12.69
C HIS A 754 15.10 30.57 -13.96
N HIS A 755 16.37 30.14 -13.82
CA HIS A 755 17.21 29.81 -14.96
C HIS A 755 16.63 28.67 -15.83
N PHE A 756 16.05 27.65 -15.18
CA PHE A 756 15.33 26.59 -15.86
C PHE A 756 14.11 27.14 -16.64
N ALA A 757 13.29 27.97 -16.00
CA ALA A 757 12.09 28.55 -16.62
C ALA A 757 12.42 29.51 -17.79
N ASP A 758 13.56 30.19 -17.74
CA ASP A 758 14.06 31.03 -18.83
C ASP A 758 14.34 30.26 -20.14
N GLY A 759 14.63 28.96 -20.03
CA GLY A 759 14.85 28.06 -21.17
C GLY A 759 13.56 27.58 -21.86
N LEU A 760 12.38 27.89 -21.30
CA LEU A 760 11.09 27.49 -21.88
C LEU A 760 10.60 28.49 -22.94
N SER A 761 9.58 28.09 -23.70
CA SER A 761 9.00 28.95 -24.74
C SER A 761 8.20 30.11 -24.12
N SER A 762 7.92 31.14 -24.92
CA SER A 762 7.07 32.25 -24.52
C SER A 762 6.09 32.55 -25.65
N HIS A 763 4.81 32.47 -25.32
CA HIS A 763 3.73 32.82 -26.23
C HIS A 763 2.53 33.38 -25.48
N GLN A 764 1.72 34.14 -26.21
CA GLN A 764 0.44 34.59 -25.71
C GLN A 764 -0.57 33.45 -25.76
N ALA A 765 -0.95 32.95 -24.58
CA ALA A 765 -1.91 31.85 -24.46
C ALA A 765 -3.32 32.25 -24.93
N GLN A 766 -4.06 31.28 -25.48
CA GLN A 766 -5.48 31.38 -25.81
C GLN A 766 -6.28 30.29 -25.08
N PRO A 767 -6.60 30.50 -23.78
CA PRO A 767 -7.39 29.55 -23.01
C PRO A 767 -8.75 29.26 -23.65
N GLN A 768 -9.16 28.01 -23.59
CA GLN A 768 -10.42 27.48 -24.08
C GLN A 768 -11.18 26.84 -22.93
N VAL A 769 -12.49 27.11 -22.86
CA VAL A 769 -13.38 26.45 -21.90
C VAL A 769 -13.94 25.21 -22.57
N LEU A 770 -13.62 24.03 -22.02
CA LEU A 770 -14.18 22.78 -22.48
C LEU A 770 -15.62 22.65 -21.97
N ASN A 771 -16.59 22.60 -22.87
CA ASN A 771 -17.99 22.34 -22.53
C ASN A 771 -18.31 20.87 -22.81
N LEU A 772 -18.41 20.07 -21.75
CA LEU A 772 -18.61 18.63 -21.83
C LEU A 772 -20.07 18.27 -21.56
N SER A 773 -20.57 17.26 -22.28
CA SER A 773 -21.89 16.68 -22.05
C SER A 773 -21.82 15.66 -20.92
N LEU A 774 -22.56 15.90 -19.84
CA LEU A 774 -22.65 15.03 -18.67
C LEU A 774 -23.92 14.16 -18.73
N SER A 775 -23.95 13.08 -17.97
CA SER A 775 -25.08 12.13 -17.92
C SER A 775 -25.50 11.79 -16.48
N PRO A 776 -26.00 12.75 -15.68
CA PRO A 776 -26.45 12.47 -14.31
C PRO A 776 -27.53 11.39 -14.25
N GLY A 777 -27.49 10.54 -13.23
CA GLY A 777 -28.46 9.46 -13.02
C GLY A 777 -28.20 8.20 -13.84
N ARG A 778 -27.10 8.15 -14.60
CA ARG A 778 -26.71 6.99 -15.40
C ARG A 778 -26.31 5.81 -14.51
N LYS A 779 -26.72 4.61 -14.94
CA LYS A 779 -26.37 3.33 -14.33
C LYS A 779 -25.53 2.50 -15.31
N GLU A 780 -24.28 2.23 -14.95
CA GLU A 780 -23.33 1.48 -15.79
C GLU A 780 -22.83 0.23 -15.05
N ALA A 781 -22.81 -0.90 -15.73
CA ALA A 781 -22.17 -2.13 -15.24
C ALA A 781 -20.98 -2.51 -16.13
N ILE A 782 -19.87 -2.86 -15.49
CA ILE A 782 -18.62 -3.26 -16.12
C ILE A 782 -18.30 -4.68 -15.66
N THR A 783 -18.32 -5.61 -16.61
CA THR A 783 -18.22 -7.03 -16.32
C THR A 783 -16.79 -7.52 -16.46
N SER A 784 -16.41 -8.42 -15.56
CA SER A 784 -15.09 -9.05 -15.45
C SER A 784 -15.25 -10.50 -14.99
N ASN A 785 -14.15 -11.25 -14.99
CA ASN A 785 -14.09 -12.61 -14.47
C ASN A 785 -13.87 -12.66 -12.94
N SER A 786 -13.98 -11.52 -12.24
CA SER A 786 -13.83 -11.47 -10.78
C SER A 786 -14.95 -12.28 -10.09
N ASN A 787 -14.64 -12.84 -8.92
CA ASN A 787 -15.62 -13.52 -8.06
C ASN A 787 -16.32 -12.56 -7.07
N VAL A 788 -15.96 -11.28 -7.09
CA VAL A 788 -16.49 -10.26 -6.17
C VAL A 788 -16.93 -9.02 -6.94
N GLN A 789 -17.70 -8.17 -6.25
CA GLN A 789 -18.28 -6.95 -6.80
C GLN A 789 -17.67 -5.71 -6.14
N TYR A 790 -17.74 -4.60 -6.88
CA TYR A 790 -17.40 -3.26 -6.44
C TYR A 790 -18.55 -2.34 -6.82
N VAL A 791 -19.35 -1.95 -5.83
CA VAL A 791 -20.59 -1.20 -6.05
C VAL A 791 -20.41 0.24 -5.56
N SER A 792 -20.62 1.22 -6.44
CA SER A 792 -20.56 2.64 -6.11
C SER A 792 -21.80 3.38 -6.57
N MET A 793 -22.41 4.15 -5.67
CA MET A 793 -23.63 4.91 -5.94
C MET A 793 -23.52 6.32 -5.36
N GLY A 794 -24.13 7.30 -6.02
CA GLY A 794 -24.12 8.67 -5.54
C GLY A 794 -24.32 9.71 -6.65
N GLY A 795 -23.93 10.96 -6.35
CA GLY A 795 -24.18 12.11 -7.20
C GLY A 795 -23.64 13.41 -6.60
N LEU A 796 -23.91 14.52 -7.30
CA LEU A 796 -23.48 15.85 -6.88
C LEU A 796 -24.56 16.51 -6.01
N LEU A 797 -24.19 16.97 -4.81
CA LEU A 797 -25.07 17.74 -3.94
C LEU A 797 -25.32 19.15 -4.53
N PRO A 798 -26.56 19.67 -4.53
CA PRO A 798 -26.87 20.96 -5.18
C PRO A 798 -26.09 22.14 -4.58
N ALA A 799 -25.34 22.88 -5.42
CA ALA A 799 -24.51 24.02 -5.01
C ALA A 799 -25.26 25.06 -4.16
N ASP A 800 -26.50 25.39 -4.51
CA ASP A 800 -27.31 26.41 -3.82
C ASP A 800 -27.73 26.00 -2.40
N SER A 801 -27.69 24.70 -2.10
CA SER A 801 -28.18 24.11 -0.85
C SER A 801 -27.08 23.41 -0.04
N TYR A 802 -25.86 23.36 -0.55
CA TYR A 802 -24.73 22.68 0.07
C TYR A 802 -23.50 23.56 0.15
N ASP A 803 -23.19 23.99 1.37
CA ASP A 803 -21.88 24.52 1.73
C ASP A 803 -21.13 23.47 2.55
N TYR A 804 -19.89 23.20 2.17
CA TYR A 804 -19.06 22.21 2.85
C TYR A 804 -18.53 22.77 4.17
N ALA A 805 -18.78 22.04 5.25
CA ALA A 805 -18.36 22.40 6.59
C ALA A 805 -17.53 21.29 7.24
N GLY A 806 -16.82 21.63 8.32
CA GLY A 806 -16.02 20.67 9.07
C GLY A 806 -16.76 19.42 9.55
N TYR A 807 -18.03 19.57 9.94
CA TYR A 807 -18.85 18.45 10.40
C TYR A 807 -19.19 17.43 9.30
N ASP A 808 -19.05 17.78 8.01
CA ASP A 808 -19.25 16.82 6.91
C ASP A 808 -18.16 15.73 6.89
N LEU A 809 -16.96 16.04 7.40
CA LEU A 809 -15.89 15.07 7.62
C LEU A 809 -16.29 14.06 8.72
N VAL A 810 -16.82 14.58 9.83
CA VAL A 810 -17.27 13.77 10.98
C VAL A 810 -18.46 12.89 10.56
N LEU A 811 -19.39 13.45 9.80
CA LEU A 811 -20.52 12.73 9.20
C LEU A 811 -20.06 11.56 8.32
N ALA A 812 -19.11 11.80 7.42
CA ALA A 812 -18.57 10.76 6.56
C ALA A 812 -17.89 9.64 7.36
N ASN A 813 -17.21 9.98 8.46
CA ASN A 813 -16.60 9.03 9.37
C ASN A 813 -17.66 8.18 10.10
N ILE A 814 -18.71 8.81 10.65
CA ILE A 814 -19.84 8.13 11.30
C ILE A 814 -20.47 7.12 10.33
N LEU A 815 -20.83 7.56 9.13
CA LEU A 815 -21.49 6.69 8.15
C LEU A 815 -20.58 5.55 7.69
N SER A 816 -19.30 5.81 7.45
CA SER A 816 -18.37 4.79 6.96
C SER A 816 -17.98 3.77 8.02
N LYS A 817 -17.67 4.22 9.24
CA LYS A 817 -17.16 3.35 10.32
C LYS A 817 -18.26 2.73 11.17
N ASP A 818 -19.48 3.22 11.09
CA ASP A 818 -20.62 2.68 11.83
C ASP A 818 -21.60 1.99 10.88
N TYR A 819 -22.48 2.75 10.24
CA TYR A 819 -23.59 2.20 9.44
C TYR A 819 -23.11 1.31 8.28
N LEU A 820 -22.22 1.80 7.42
CA LEU A 820 -21.76 1.05 6.24
C LEU A 820 -20.86 -0.13 6.62
N TYR A 821 -20.00 0.04 7.62
CA TYR A 821 -19.21 -1.07 8.16
C TYR A 821 -20.12 -2.20 8.66
N GLU A 822 -21.12 -1.86 9.48
CA GLU A 822 -22.04 -2.84 10.04
C GLU A 822 -22.87 -3.54 8.95
N GLN A 823 -23.47 -2.77 8.04
CA GLN A 823 -24.43 -3.31 7.07
C GLN A 823 -23.80 -4.07 5.90
N ILE A 824 -22.63 -3.62 5.42
CA ILE A 824 -22.00 -4.13 4.19
C ILE A 824 -20.83 -5.07 4.52
N ARG A 825 -20.01 -4.76 5.54
CA ARG A 825 -18.88 -5.62 5.93
C ARG A 825 -19.30 -6.65 6.97
N ALA A 826 -19.74 -6.24 8.16
CA ALA A 826 -20.02 -7.18 9.25
C ALA A 826 -21.20 -8.11 8.92
N GLN A 827 -22.31 -7.56 8.44
CA GLN A 827 -23.50 -8.34 8.08
C GLN A 827 -23.55 -8.76 6.61
N GLY A 828 -22.91 -8.00 5.72
CA GLY A 828 -22.94 -8.22 4.27
C GLY A 828 -21.80 -9.09 3.73
N GLY A 829 -20.73 -9.30 4.49
CA GLY A 829 -19.60 -10.13 4.10
C GLY A 829 -18.61 -9.48 3.12
N ALA A 830 -18.76 -8.18 2.81
CA ALA A 830 -17.77 -7.47 1.99
C ALA A 830 -16.48 -7.21 2.78
N TYR A 831 -15.33 -7.17 2.10
CA TYR A 831 -14.05 -6.84 2.77
C TYR A 831 -13.99 -5.37 3.22
N GLY A 832 -14.65 -4.44 2.53
CA GLY A 832 -14.65 -3.04 2.92
C GLY A 832 -15.85 -2.27 2.38
N ALA A 833 -16.20 -1.20 3.08
CA ALA A 833 -17.27 -0.29 2.69
C ALA A 833 -16.99 1.12 3.22
N GLY A 834 -17.57 2.13 2.59
CA GLY A 834 -17.50 3.50 3.05
C GLY A 834 -18.13 4.48 2.08
N LEU A 835 -17.92 5.77 2.33
CA LEU A 835 -18.29 6.83 1.41
C LEU A 835 -17.23 7.93 1.36
N SER A 836 -17.23 8.64 0.25
CA SER A 836 -16.47 9.87 0.02
C SER A 836 -17.45 11.02 -0.13
N LEU A 837 -17.26 12.07 0.66
CA LEU A 837 -17.95 13.35 0.51
C LEU A 837 -16.90 14.45 0.32
N THR A 838 -16.82 15.00 -0.88
CA THR A 838 -15.79 16.01 -1.21
C THR A 838 -16.24 17.41 -0.82
N ARG A 839 -15.28 18.36 -0.78
CA ARG A 839 -15.56 19.79 -0.59
C ARG A 839 -16.44 20.38 -1.70
N THR A 840 -16.37 19.78 -2.88
CA THR A 840 -17.22 20.12 -4.03
C THR A 840 -18.59 19.43 -3.95
N GLY A 841 -18.89 18.67 -2.91
CA GLY A 841 -20.21 18.04 -2.75
C GLY A 841 -20.42 16.82 -3.64
N ASP A 842 -19.35 16.20 -4.14
CA ASP A 842 -19.44 14.90 -4.78
C ASP A 842 -19.61 13.84 -3.67
N LEU A 843 -20.78 13.19 -3.65
CA LEU A 843 -21.08 12.07 -2.77
C LEU A 843 -20.93 10.77 -3.57
N ALA A 844 -20.06 9.88 -3.12
CA ALA A 844 -19.86 8.56 -3.71
C ALA A 844 -19.70 7.51 -2.62
N THR A 845 -20.57 6.50 -2.59
CA THR A 845 -20.40 5.31 -1.75
C THR A 845 -19.50 4.30 -2.43
N TYR A 846 -18.92 3.37 -1.68
CA TYR A 846 -18.19 2.24 -2.25
C TYR A 846 -18.29 0.99 -1.38
N SER A 847 -18.29 -0.17 -2.03
CA SER A 847 -17.98 -1.47 -1.45
C SER A 847 -16.75 -2.08 -2.13
N TYR A 848 -16.03 -2.91 -1.39
CA TYR A 848 -14.77 -3.51 -1.80
C TYR A 848 -14.78 -5.01 -1.55
N ARG A 849 -14.57 -5.77 -2.63
CA ARG A 849 -14.68 -7.24 -2.64
C ARG A 849 -15.99 -7.73 -2.01
N ASP A 850 -17.10 -7.18 -2.51
CA ASP A 850 -18.44 -7.39 -1.99
C ASP A 850 -19.10 -8.60 -2.67
N PRO A 851 -19.69 -9.55 -1.93
CA PRO A 851 -20.44 -10.64 -2.54
C PRO A 851 -21.82 -10.21 -3.08
N ASN A 852 -22.29 -9.00 -2.77
CA ASN A 852 -23.65 -8.53 -3.09
C ASN A 852 -23.67 -7.35 -4.07
N ILE A 853 -24.81 -7.18 -4.76
CA ILE A 853 -25.15 -5.98 -5.54
C ILE A 853 -26.42 -5.34 -4.97
N ASP A 854 -27.55 -6.04 -5.04
CA ASP A 854 -28.87 -5.48 -4.69
C ASP A 854 -28.96 -5.09 -3.21
N ARG A 855 -28.44 -5.93 -2.31
CA ARG A 855 -28.36 -5.62 -0.87
C ARG A 855 -27.60 -4.33 -0.63
N THR A 856 -26.43 -4.20 -1.25
CA THR A 856 -25.54 -3.05 -1.08
C THR A 856 -26.18 -1.76 -1.60
N ILE A 857 -26.86 -1.82 -2.74
CA ILE A 857 -27.64 -0.69 -3.26
C ILE A 857 -28.74 -0.28 -2.28
N ALA A 858 -29.49 -1.24 -1.73
CA ALA A 858 -30.55 -0.95 -0.77
C ALA A 858 -30.01 -0.29 0.51
N VAL A 859 -28.85 -0.75 1.01
CA VAL A 859 -28.16 -0.13 2.16
C VAL A 859 -27.81 1.33 1.86
N TYR A 860 -27.27 1.62 0.67
CA TYR A 860 -26.94 2.99 0.29
C TYR A 860 -28.17 3.88 0.14
N GLN A 861 -29.25 3.38 -0.46
CA GLN A 861 -30.52 4.12 -0.62
C GLN A 861 -31.12 4.52 0.74
N ASN A 862 -30.90 3.71 1.77
CA ASN A 862 -31.41 3.95 3.12
C ASN A 862 -30.57 4.94 3.94
N ILE A 863 -29.38 5.39 3.47
CA ILE A 863 -28.50 6.29 4.24
C ILE A 863 -29.22 7.56 4.70
N GLY A 864 -30.00 8.22 3.85
CA GLY A 864 -30.67 9.46 4.25
C GLY A 864 -31.78 9.24 5.29
N GLN A 865 -32.42 8.07 5.32
CA GLN A 865 -33.35 7.70 6.38
C GLN A 865 -32.62 7.46 7.71
N GLU A 866 -31.49 6.74 7.68
CA GLU A 866 -30.64 6.53 8.86
C GLU A 866 -30.12 7.85 9.43
N LEU A 867 -29.72 8.78 8.55
CA LEU A 867 -29.29 10.11 8.98
C LEU A 867 -30.42 10.89 9.67
N ALA A 868 -31.64 10.84 9.14
CA ALA A 868 -32.78 11.52 9.76
C ALA A 868 -33.11 10.91 11.14
N GLY A 869 -32.92 9.60 11.28
CA GLY A 869 -33.14 8.84 12.53
C GLY A 869 -31.94 8.79 13.47
N LEU A 870 -30.79 9.38 13.11
CA LEU A 870 -29.53 9.24 13.84
C LEU A 870 -29.72 9.62 15.31
N ALA A 871 -29.39 8.71 16.23
CA ALA A 871 -29.66 8.85 17.66
C ALA A 871 -28.39 8.57 18.48
N LEU A 872 -27.38 9.42 18.31
CA LEU A 872 -26.14 9.39 19.07
C LEU A 872 -26.18 10.41 20.22
N SER A 873 -25.61 10.06 21.36
CA SER A 873 -25.29 11.01 22.41
C SER A 873 -24.11 11.90 21.99
N GLN A 874 -23.96 13.06 22.61
CA GLN A 874 -22.80 13.93 22.33
C GLN A 874 -21.48 13.22 22.64
N ALA A 875 -21.43 12.37 23.67
CA ALA A 875 -20.22 11.61 24.00
C ALA A 875 -19.83 10.62 22.89
N GLU A 876 -20.79 10.03 22.18
CA GLU A 876 -20.52 9.18 21.01
C GLU A 876 -20.08 10.02 19.82
N ILE A 877 -20.70 11.19 19.60
CA ILE A 877 -20.27 12.12 18.55
C ILE A 877 -18.84 12.60 18.78
N ASP A 878 -18.48 12.95 20.02
CA ASP A 878 -17.12 13.40 20.39
C ASP A 878 -16.05 12.36 20.04
N GLN A 879 -16.35 11.06 20.17
CA GLN A 879 -15.45 9.99 19.74
C GLN A 879 -15.21 10.06 18.23
N TYR A 880 -16.28 10.17 17.43
CA TYR A 880 -16.15 10.30 15.97
C TYR A 880 -15.48 11.60 15.54
N ILE A 881 -15.68 12.70 16.29
CA ILE A 881 -14.95 13.96 16.10
C ILE A 881 -13.45 13.67 16.23
N ILE A 882 -13.02 13.09 17.36
CA ILE A 882 -11.61 12.75 17.63
C ILE A 882 -11.04 11.86 16.52
N GLY A 883 -11.76 10.80 16.13
CA GLY A 883 -11.38 9.89 15.05
C GLY A 883 -11.21 10.57 13.68
N SER A 884 -11.79 11.75 13.48
CA SER A 884 -11.65 12.54 12.25
C SER A 884 -10.49 13.55 12.29
N MET A 885 -9.92 13.85 13.47
CA MET A 885 -8.98 14.96 13.64
C MET A 885 -7.63 14.77 12.96
N THR A 886 -7.26 13.53 12.63
CA THR A 886 -6.07 13.22 11.82
C THR A 886 -6.14 13.82 10.41
N SER A 887 -7.33 14.15 9.91
CA SER A 887 -7.48 14.89 8.64
C SER A 887 -6.96 16.33 8.72
N PHE A 888 -6.83 16.89 9.92
CA PHE A 888 -6.30 18.24 10.17
C PHE A 888 -4.90 18.21 10.79
N HIS A 889 -4.62 17.20 11.63
CA HIS A 889 -3.41 17.08 12.43
C HIS A 889 -2.49 15.92 12.03
N GLY A 890 -2.73 15.34 10.85
CA GLY A 890 -1.93 14.23 10.33
C GLY A 890 -0.46 14.62 10.08
N PRO A 891 0.44 13.63 10.10
CA PRO A 891 1.85 13.85 9.86
C PRO A 891 2.09 14.24 8.40
N LEU A 892 3.09 15.08 8.17
CA LEU A 892 3.48 15.50 6.82
C LEU A 892 4.99 15.29 6.65
N ALA A 893 5.37 14.68 5.53
CA ALA A 893 6.76 14.59 5.10
C ALA A 893 7.06 15.65 4.01
N ALA A 894 8.33 16.01 3.87
CA ALA A 894 8.80 17.01 2.89
C ALA A 894 8.26 16.76 1.47
N GLU A 895 8.24 15.50 1.02
CA GLU A 895 7.74 15.09 -0.29
C GLU A 895 6.25 15.41 -0.55
N GLY A 896 5.46 15.54 0.51
CA GLY A 896 4.02 15.85 0.43
C GLY A 896 3.71 17.33 0.55
N VAL A 897 4.68 18.18 0.93
CA VAL A 897 4.46 19.60 1.24
C VAL A 897 4.03 20.37 0.00
N ASN A 898 4.77 20.27 -1.11
CA ASN A 898 4.40 20.94 -2.36
C ASN A 898 2.99 20.51 -2.80
N ARG A 899 2.71 19.21 -2.84
CA ARG A 899 1.39 18.67 -3.22
C ARG A 899 0.26 19.26 -2.39
N LEU A 900 0.40 19.30 -1.07
CA LEU A 900 -0.62 19.87 -0.17
C LEU A 900 -0.79 21.38 -0.38
N MET A 901 0.32 22.12 -0.41
CA MET A 901 0.31 23.58 -0.47
C MET A 901 -0.15 24.09 -1.84
N MET A 902 0.21 23.40 -2.92
CA MET A 902 -0.24 23.73 -4.26
C MET A 902 -1.68 23.33 -4.51
N ALA A 903 -2.14 22.20 -3.96
CA ALA A 903 -3.57 21.89 -3.94
C ALA A 903 -4.38 22.99 -3.22
N ARG A 904 -3.87 23.54 -2.10
CA ARG A 904 -4.49 24.70 -1.42
C ARG A 904 -4.46 25.96 -2.28
N TYR A 905 -3.33 26.25 -2.92
CA TYR A 905 -3.15 27.41 -3.80
C TYR A 905 -4.14 27.40 -4.97
N PHE A 906 -4.18 26.31 -5.76
CA PHE A 906 -5.07 26.21 -6.92
C PHE A 906 -6.56 26.11 -6.53
N ASN A 907 -6.86 25.54 -5.37
CA ASN A 907 -8.23 25.49 -4.85
C ASN A 907 -8.66 26.77 -4.11
N GLY A 908 -7.78 27.77 -3.96
CA GLY A 908 -8.06 29.00 -3.22
C GLY A 908 -8.38 28.76 -1.73
N THR A 909 -7.77 27.76 -1.11
CA THR A 909 -8.01 27.41 0.31
C THR A 909 -6.92 28.00 1.19
N SER A 910 -7.27 28.94 2.07
CA SER A 910 -6.34 29.53 3.03
C SER A 910 -6.17 28.66 4.29
N LYS A 911 -5.13 28.90 5.08
CA LYS A 911 -5.01 28.29 6.42
C LYS A 911 -6.23 28.63 7.30
N ALA A 912 -6.73 29.86 7.20
CA ALA A 912 -7.91 30.28 7.97
C ALA A 912 -9.16 29.47 7.60
N ASP A 913 -9.32 29.07 6.33
CA ASP A 913 -10.41 28.18 5.92
C ASP A 913 -10.25 26.78 6.51
N VAL A 914 -9.02 26.26 6.56
CA VAL A 914 -8.72 24.96 7.18
C VAL A 914 -8.97 25.01 8.69
N ASP A 915 -8.51 26.05 9.38
CA ASP A 915 -8.74 26.24 10.82
C ASP A 915 -10.24 26.44 11.13
N ARG A 916 -10.97 27.18 10.28
CA ARG A 916 -12.43 27.31 10.42
C ARG A 916 -13.12 25.94 10.33
N ARG A 917 -12.76 25.13 9.33
CA ARG A 917 -13.30 23.77 9.16
C ARG A 917 -12.92 22.86 10.33
N LEU A 918 -11.72 23.00 10.88
CA LEU A 918 -11.32 22.29 12.09
C LEU A 918 -12.26 22.64 13.26
N GLN A 919 -12.55 23.93 13.48
CA GLN A 919 -13.49 24.34 14.53
C GLN A 919 -14.90 23.80 14.28
N GLU A 920 -15.39 23.90 13.04
CA GLU A 920 -16.69 23.33 12.67
C GLU A 920 -16.77 21.82 12.90
N ALA A 921 -15.68 21.08 12.68
CA ALA A 921 -15.60 19.66 12.98
C ALA A 921 -15.60 19.39 14.49
N LEU A 922 -14.82 20.15 15.26
CA LEU A 922 -14.73 20.06 16.72
C LEU A 922 -16.03 20.41 17.44
N ASP A 923 -16.83 21.29 16.86
CA ASP A 923 -18.08 21.77 17.44
C ASP A 923 -19.31 21.02 16.87
N THR A 924 -19.11 19.89 16.19
CA THR A 924 -20.17 19.09 15.55
C THR A 924 -21.29 18.73 16.54
N GLN A 925 -22.53 18.99 16.12
CA GLN A 925 -23.76 18.66 16.85
C GLN A 925 -24.67 17.75 16.00
N ILE A 926 -25.48 16.94 16.67
CA ILE A 926 -26.35 15.96 16.00
C ILE A 926 -27.32 16.57 14.99
N ASP A 927 -27.84 17.77 15.27
CA ASP A 927 -28.82 18.42 14.38
C ASP A 927 -28.18 18.79 13.04
N GLN A 928 -26.91 19.20 13.03
CA GLN A 928 -26.16 19.48 11.78
C GLN A 928 -26.01 18.22 10.91
N LEU A 929 -25.84 17.06 11.55
CA LEU A 929 -25.74 15.77 10.86
C LEU A 929 -27.09 15.36 10.26
N ARG A 930 -28.17 15.47 11.04
CA ARG A 930 -29.53 15.15 10.60
C ARG A 930 -30.00 16.05 9.46
N ASP A 931 -29.62 17.33 9.47
CA ASP A 931 -29.98 18.30 8.44
C ASP A 931 -29.40 17.95 7.05
N ARG A 932 -28.40 17.05 6.97
CA ARG A 932 -27.88 16.53 5.69
C ARG A 932 -28.76 15.44 5.07
N ALA A 933 -29.69 14.84 5.82
CA ALA A 933 -30.52 13.73 5.35
C ALA A 933 -31.26 13.99 4.01
N PRO A 934 -31.90 15.16 3.78
CA PRO A 934 -32.57 15.42 2.50
C PRO A 934 -31.62 15.45 1.30
N LEU A 935 -30.41 15.98 1.49
CA LEU A 935 -29.38 16.07 0.45
C LEU A 935 -28.85 14.68 0.07
N PHE A 936 -28.61 13.83 1.07
CA PHE A 936 -28.21 12.44 0.85
C PHE A 936 -29.31 11.64 0.17
N ASN A 937 -30.58 11.80 0.58
CA ASN A 937 -31.71 11.15 -0.08
C ASN A 937 -31.80 11.54 -1.56
N GLN A 938 -31.64 12.82 -1.88
CA GLN A 938 -31.64 13.29 -3.26
C GLN A 938 -30.52 12.65 -4.09
N ALA A 939 -29.29 12.64 -3.57
CA ALA A 939 -28.12 12.12 -4.30
C ALA A 939 -28.04 10.59 -4.38
N LEU A 940 -28.70 9.87 -3.48
CA LEU A 940 -28.68 8.39 -3.41
C LEU A 940 -30.00 7.74 -3.86
N ASN A 941 -31.05 8.52 -4.13
CA ASN A 941 -32.31 8.00 -4.67
C ASN A 941 -32.77 8.75 -5.93
N ASP A 942 -33.09 10.04 -5.81
CA ASP A 942 -33.77 10.80 -6.88
C ASP A 942 -32.88 11.03 -8.12
N GLN A 943 -31.58 11.23 -7.90
CA GLN A 943 -30.59 11.58 -8.95
C GLN A 943 -29.38 10.63 -8.94
N ALA A 944 -29.53 9.46 -8.33
CA ALA A 944 -28.43 8.54 -8.12
C ALA A 944 -27.89 7.99 -9.44
N SER A 945 -26.62 8.26 -9.67
CA SER A 945 -25.82 7.48 -10.60
C SER A 945 -25.38 6.18 -9.92
N LEU A 946 -25.10 5.14 -10.71
CA LEU A 946 -24.63 3.85 -10.21
C LEU A 946 -23.54 3.30 -11.13
N VAL A 947 -22.45 2.80 -10.55
CA VAL A 947 -21.44 2.02 -11.26
C VAL A 947 -21.19 0.72 -10.52
N VAL A 948 -21.34 -0.40 -11.21
CA VAL A 948 -21.01 -1.73 -10.70
C VAL A 948 -19.88 -2.31 -11.53
N PHE A 949 -18.79 -2.70 -10.88
CA PHE A 949 -17.70 -3.46 -11.50
C PHE A 949 -17.61 -4.83 -10.84
N GLY A 950 -17.63 -5.91 -11.61
CA GLY A 950 -17.53 -7.26 -11.03
C GLY A 950 -17.96 -8.40 -11.93
N ASN A 951 -18.46 -9.47 -11.32
CA ASN A 951 -18.80 -10.72 -11.99
C ASN A 951 -19.97 -10.56 -12.96
N GLN A 952 -19.83 -11.11 -14.17
CA GLN A 952 -20.87 -11.06 -15.20
C GLN A 952 -22.19 -11.71 -14.78
N GLU A 953 -22.15 -12.86 -14.09
CA GLU A 953 -23.35 -13.57 -13.66
C GLU A 953 -24.08 -12.81 -12.56
N ALA A 954 -23.35 -12.33 -11.54
CA ALA A 954 -23.93 -11.50 -10.48
C ALA A 954 -24.61 -10.25 -11.05
N ILE A 955 -23.97 -9.56 -12.00
CA ILE A 955 -24.54 -8.39 -12.69
C ILE A 955 -25.82 -8.75 -13.46
N ASN A 956 -25.85 -9.91 -14.12
CA ASN A 956 -27.04 -10.36 -14.87
C ASN A 956 -28.19 -10.78 -13.96
N GLN A 957 -27.90 -11.23 -12.74
CA GLN A 957 -28.90 -11.62 -11.74
C GLN A 957 -29.40 -10.43 -10.91
N ALA A 958 -28.63 -9.33 -10.85
CA ALA A 958 -28.98 -8.13 -10.10
C ALA A 958 -30.30 -7.52 -10.59
N GLN A 959 -31.11 -7.03 -9.65
CA GLN A 959 -32.40 -6.39 -9.90
C GLN A 959 -32.23 -4.90 -10.24
N VAL A 960 -31.33 -4.60 -11.19
CA VAL A 960 -30.97 -3.24 -11.58
C VAL A 960 -31.10 -3.08 -13.09
N ASP A 961 -31.90 -2.09 -13.52
CA ASP A 961 -31.95 -1.67 -14.91
C ASP A 961 -30.73 -0.81 -15.25
N PHE A 962 -29.67 -1.43 -15.77
CA PHE A 962 -28.48 -0.72 -16.25
C PHE A 962 -28.73 -0.07 -17.61
N ASP A 963 -28.34 1.19 -17.78
CA ASP A 963 -28.36 1.89 -19.07
C ASP A 963 -27.31 1.31 -20.03
N GLN A 964 -26.22 0.77 -19.46
CA GLN A 964 -25.17 0.10 -20.20
C GLN A 964 -24.57 -1.04 -19.37
N VAL A 965 -24.44 -2.21 -19.99
CA VAL A 965 -23.61 -3.32 -19.51
C VAL A 965 -22.51 -3.55 -20.54
N ARG A 966 -21.25 -3.57 -20.09
CA ARG A 966 -20.08 -3.72 -20.97
C ARG A 966 -19.00 -4.59 -20.34
N SER A 967 -18.29 -5.34 -21.17
CA SER A 967 -17.07 -6.05 -20.76
C SER A 967 -15.93 -5.05 -20.53
N LEU A 968 -15.09 -5.32 -19.53
CA LEU A 968 -13.79 -4.66 -19.39
C LEU A 968 -12.87 -5.04 -20.56
N ARG A 969 -12.75 -6.35 -20.83
CA ARG A 969 -11.88 -6.93 -21.87
C ARG A 969 -12.52 -6.93 -23.24
#